data_AF-A0A4Q4MYV7-F1
#
_entry.id   AF-A0A4Q4MYV7-F1
#
_cell.length_a   1.000
_cell.length_b   1.000
_cell.length_c   1.000
_cell.angle_alpha   90.00
_cell.angle_beta   90.00
_cell.angle_gamma   90.00
#
_symmetry.space_group_name_H-M   'P 1'
#
loop_
_entity.id
_entity.type
_entity.pdbx_description
1 polymer ?
#
loop_
_entity_poly.entity_id
_entity_poly.type
_entity_poly.pdbx_seq_one_letter_code
_entity_poly.pdbx_strand_id
1 'polypeptide(L)'
;METTTSSTADQTMRHVTNLSDQVVEQGQEDESKLEHFREQVMSWLGYTIKRKKKKIFGRRMTTAEEEHSRLRKKYLKGIGCWFFETEQYQRWLDGNCSTLVCPGIPGSGKTMLASEVVDRLNDLSRNQDVKGPIGVAFSYLDAEPSDIDPALRLMKLLLRQLVENCPWSDVLQDTGYWIQSTPLGLETVTVLVHKVGKLYHQVYVVIDALDELNSARKGANEAIASLQDLHRSFGAKLLFTLRNVPDVIGQLREDGRIDIQAKEEDVSTIVDRELQNIDIRWFGGRLRFETLRPDLKKSMVSSSKNMFSLAEQAIDRLSTDSLEAVEAFVRSPSESSAFGSFYDREARRMKEQREDYAKLASQVLSLMSFAKRSLTLPEMQQALAFYIRHKSKGLNSLDAHDEGVANALVSSCRGLLKVKSRSQEVTWVHDSASVLVGPNASRYFPSEIMLGFQEPLRTPGFLVNKLQNMCIACLAHSEFKSGPCRSDRLLEERLTRYPFYRYACKYWAQHVLPLKDKNKDLLWRFLENDQSVAAAYQVYLVTQEMPRGTGSSQVAPQGITGMHLVAHFGLHEILGELIERRVNDVAAKDSNGHTPLWWAAKSRMKETAKILIPRDYETVSSLVRFGDVDLVQLLLDAKYDLNRRGAWGRTLLHNTIMEDKPIIAHKLLEEDAKFDQADGNGDTPLSLALQKGQRQTADTLLDMGASTKNTTVEQWRNAYGKSQCSVMHITRAVRKSSVKFLEGETQDEMEAAVQHQAMDLFISPATSCPVWMQSDQPSLPLQHDSFWKGQVITYLVVLKFPIATMMDQKTGFCLPSMVPIGIKWSMIKDENGKDGFRRSTHYHNLPDTWIPEETLHMYLQFLKQMRIRWEMICENGALHLQHCVSYHVHVFPRFNEADEIPHFKRREILNAKGEDLELTDQLLEDAQQWTELRRELAQQVNAATQFVSEYNRLYREQKAYGDCQDFLHKFQFDVEQSLNSLDTTSQNLINIVCMTPQRFRLSRT
;
A
#
# COMPACT_ATOMS: atom_id res chain seq x y z
N MET A 1 41.23 -28.80 -85.04
CA MET A 1 40.88 -28.79 -83.61
C MET A 1 39.86 -27.69 -83.42
N GLU A 2 38.60 -28.01 -83.69
CA GLU A 2 37.48 -27.25 -83.15
C GLU A 2 37.35 -27.58 -81.65
N THR A 3 36.65 -26.72 -80.93
CA THR A 3 36.23 -26.75 -79.52
C THR A 3 37.01 -25.83 -78.57
N THR A 4 36.22 -25.13 -77.72
CA THR A 4 36.56 -24.44 -76.46
C THR A 4 36.77 -22.91 -76.45
N THR A 5 35.81 -22.10 -76.93
CA THR A 5 35.67 -20.71 -76.42
C THR A 5 34.24 -20.19 -76.25
N SER A 6 33.18 -20.93 -76.59
CA SER A 6 31.80 -20.44 -76.47
C SER A 6 31.10 -20.69 -75.12
N SER A 7 31.72 -21.38 -74.16
CA SER A 7 30.99 -21.81 -72.94
C SER A 7 31.05 -20.82 -71.77
N THR A 8 32.00 -19.88 -71.73
CA THR A 8 32.19 -18.99 -70.57
C THR A 8 31.32 -17.73 -70.63
N ALA A 9 31.10 -17.15 -71.82
CA ALA A 9 30.23 -15.97 -71.97
C ALA A 9 28.76 -16.30 -71.68
N ASP A 10 28.27 -17.45 -72.17
CA ASP A 10 26.91 -17.93 -71.92
C ASP A 10 26.66 -18.33 -70.45
N GLN A 11 27.68 -18.87 -69.77
CA GLN A 11 27.60 -19.16 -68.33
C GLN A 11 27.56 -17.89 -67.48
N THR A 12 28.28 -16.85 -67.88
CA THR A 12 28.30 -15.57 -67.15
C THR A 12 26.98 -14.80 -67.35
N MET A 13 26.43 -14.80 -68.58
CA MET A 13 25.13 -14.18 -68.87
C MET A 13 23.99 -14.91 -68.14
N ARG A 14 24.00 -16.25 -68.11
CA ARG A 14 23.03 -17.05 -67.34
C ARG A 14 23.16 -16.85 -65.83
N HIS A 15 24.37 -16.63 -65.31
CA HIS A 15 24.58 -16.29 -63.91
C HIS A 15 24.02 -14.89 -63.57
N VAL A 16 24.20 -13.90 -64.44
CA VAL A 16 23.65 -12.55 -64.23
C VAL A 16 22.13 -12.53 -64.33
N THR A 17 21.52 -13.26 -65.27
CA THR A 17 20.06 -13.40 -65.34
C THR A 17 19.49 -14.23 -64.19
N ASN A 18 20.15 -15.31 -63.76
CA ASN A 18 19.74 -16.06 -62.57
C ASN A 18 19.86 -15.23 -61.30
N LEU A 19 20.87 -14.37 -61.18
CA LEU A 19 21.00 -13.45 -60.05
C LEU A 19 19.91 -12.37 -60.08
N SER A 20 19.53 -11.84 -61.25
CA SER A 20 18.41 -10.89 -61.35
C SER A 20 17.07 -11.55 -61.04
N ASP A 21 16.85 -12.77 -61.51
CA ASP A 21 15.63 -13.52 -61.24
C ASP A 21 15.55 -13.96 -59.77
N GLN A 22 16.67 -14.35 -59.14
CA GLN A 22 16.75 -14.63 -57.71
C GLN A 22 16.53 -13.39 -56.85
N VAL A 23 17.02 -12.21 -57.25
CA VAL A 23 16.77 -10.94 -56.55
C VAL A 23 15.28 -10.53 -56.66
N VAL A 24 14.64 -10.80 -57.81
CA VAL A 24 13.20 -10.53 -57.99
C VAL A 24 12.34 -11.53 -57.20
N GLU A 25 12.71 -12.81 -57.16
CA GLU A 25 12.04 -13.83 -56.34
C GLU A 25 12.21 -13.57 -54.84
N GLN A 26 13.42 -13.23 -54.38
CA GLN A 26 13.66 -12.82 -52.98
C GLN A 26 12.87 -11.55 -52.63
N GLY A 27 12.84 -10.54 -53.52
CA GLY A 27 12.05 -9.33 -53.30
C GLY A 27 10.53 -9.59 -53.20
N GLN A 28 10.00 -10.56 -53.95
CA GLN A 28 8.59 -10.97 -53.84
C GLN A 28 8.30 -11.77 -52.56
N GLU A 29 9.25 -12.61 -52.12
CA GLU A 29 9.13 -13.37 -50.88
C GLU A 29 9.19 -12.46 -49.64
N ASP A 30 10.11 -11.50 -49.63
CA ASP A 30 10.26 -10.52 -48.55
C ASP A 30 9.04 -9.60 -48.43
N GLU A 31 8.47 -9.16 -49.55
CA GLU A 31 7.23 -8.36 -49.55
C GLU A 31 6.05 -9.17 -48.98
N SER A 32 5.97 -10.46 -49.28
CA SER A 32 4.93 -11.35 -48.72
C SER A 32 5.11 -11.58 -47.22
N LYS A 33 6.35 -11.75 -46.74
CA LYS A 33 6.66 -11.90 -45.30
C LYS A 33 6.38 -10.61 -44.54
N LEU A 34 6.73 -9.47 -45.12
CA LEU A 34 6.46 -8.14 -44.57
C LEU A 34 4.96 -7.86 -44.43
N GLU A 35 4.17 -8.20 -45.44
CA GLU A 35 2.72 -8.04 -45.38
C GLU A 35 2.11 -8.92 -44.27
N HIS A 36 2.60 -10.15 -44.10
CA HIS A 36 2.17 -11.03 -43.01
C HIS A 36 2.50 -10.46 -41.63
N PHE A 37 3.72 -9.92 -41.45
CA PHE A 37 4.12 -9.26 -40.20
C PHE A 37 3.23 -8.04 -39.89
N ARG A 38 2.95 -7.19 -40.90
CA ARG A 38 2.04 -6.04 -40.75
C ARG A 38 0.66 -6.47 -40.28
N GLU A 39 0.10 -7.55 -40.86
CA GLU A 39 -1.20 -8.09 -40.45
C GLU A 39 -1.20 -8.51 -38.97
N GLN A 40 -0.15 -9.19 -38.51
CA GLN A 40 -0.03 -9.65 -37.12
C GLN A 40 0.03 -8.48 -36.13
N VAL A 41 0.86 -7.47 -36.40
CA VAL A 41 0.97 -6.29 -35.53
C VAL A 41 -0.36 -5.52 -35.48
N MET A 42 -1.01 -5.34 -36.63
CA MET A 42 -2.26 -4.58 -36.72
C MET A 42 -3.42 -5.29 -35.99
N SER A 43 -3.47 -6.62 -36.07
CA SER A 43 -4.41 -7.43 -35.28
C SER A 43 -4.14 -7.28 -33.78
N TRP A 44 -2.88 -7.34 -33.35
CA TRP A 44 -2.48 -7.20 -31.95
C TRP A 44 -2.81 -5.82 -31.36
N LEU A 45 -2.68 -4.77 -32.18
CA LEU A 45 -3.09 -3.41 -31.81
C LEU A 45 -4.61 -3.20 -31.76
N GLY A 46 -5.42 -4.18 -32.20
CA GLY A 46 -6.88 -4.15 -32.16
C GLY A 46 -7.56 -3.58 -33.42
N TYR A 47 -6.87 -3.48 -34.55
CA TYR A 47 -7.44 -2.98 -35.81
C TYR A 47 -8.04 -4.12 -36.66
N THR A 48 -9.26 -3.94 -37.17
CA THR A 48 -9.97 -4.96 -37.97
C THR A 48 -9.58 -4.92 -39.46
N ILE A 49 -8.98 -6.00 -39.97
CA ILE A 49 -8.57 -6.13 -41.38
C ILE A 49 -9.71 -6.80 -42.19
N LYS A 50 -10.28 -6.11 -43.19
CA LYS A 50 -11.26 -6.71 -44.11
C LYS A 50 -10.61 -7.09 -45.43
N ARG A 51 -10.46 -8.40 -45.69
CA ARG A 51 -9.99 -8.96 -46.98
C ARG A 51 -10.97 -8.61 -48.11
N LYS A 52 -10.58 -7.73 -49.03
CA LYS A 52 -11.17 -7.67 -50.39
C LYS A 52 -10.07 -7.78 -51.45
N LYS A 53 -10.37 -8.59 -52.47
CA LYS A 53 -9.47 -9.12 -53.51
C LYS A 53 -8.60 -8.04 -54.19
N LYS A 54 -7.30 -8.35 -54.31
CA LYS A 54 -6.25 -7.80 -55.21
C LYS A 54 -5.72 -6.36 -55.05
N LYS A 55 -6.09 -5.62 -53.99
CA LYS A 55 -5.27 -4.55 -53.39
C LYS A 55 -5.61 -4.52 -51.89
N ILE A 56 -4.69 -4.96 -51.04
CA ILE A 56 -4.94 -5.17 -49.59
C ILE A 56 -5.21 -3.84 -48.85
N PHE A 57 -4.73 -2.71 -49.38
CA PHE A 57 -4.95 -1.39 -48.80
C PHE A 57 -6.09 -0.61 -49.46
N GLY A 58 -7.33 -0.89 -49.06
CA GLY A 58 -8.33 0.16 -49.02
C GLY A 58 -7.99 1.10 -47.86
N ARG A 59 -7.19 2.15 -48.12
CA ARG A 59 -6.64 3.12 -47.17
C ARG A 59 -7.73 3.69 -46.24
N ARG A 60 -7.98 3.02 -45.11
CA ARG A 60 -8.85 3.55 -44.05
C ARG A 60 -7.94 4.34 -43.11
N MET A 61 -7.90 5.64 -43.37
CA MET A 61 -7.06 6.59 -42.68
C MET A 61 -7.31 6.56 -41.17
N THR A 62 -6.26 6.69 -40.36
CA THR A 62 -6.39 6.93 -38.92
C THR A 62 -7.02 8.29 -38.62
N THR A 63 -7.46 8.52 -37.38
CA THR A 63 -7.85 9.87 -36.92
C THR A 63 -6.75 10.90 -37.19
N ALA A 64 -5.48 10.55 -36.94
CA ALA A 64 -4.33 11.43 -37.19
C ALA A 64 -4.09 11.70 -38.69
N GLU A 65 -4.21 10.69 -39.55
CA GLU A 65 -4.08 10.87 -41.01
C GLU A 65 -5.28 11.61 -41.62
N GLU A 66 -6.50 11.35 -41.12
CA GLU A 66 -7.72 12.05 -41.52
C GLU A 66 -7.62 13.52 -41.17
N GLU A 67 -7.15 13.82 -39.96
CA GLU A 67 -6.88 15.17 -39.48
C GLU A 67 -5.76 15.84 -40.28
N HIS A 68 -4.62 15.17 -40.47
CA HIS A 68 -3.54 15.66 -41.31
C HIS A 68 -4.04 16.00 -42.73
N SER A 69 -4.88 15.16 -43.33
CA SER A 69 -5.45 15.43 -44.66
C SER A 69 -6.47 16.56 -44.67
N ARG A 70 -7.16 16.82 -43.55
CA ARG A 70 -8.00 18.03 -43.39
C ARG A 70 -7.15 19.28 -43.28
N LEU A 71 -6.06 19.23 -42.51
CA LEU A 71 -5.10 20.32 -42.36
C LEU A 71 -4.41 20.64 -43.69
N ARG A 72 -3.98 19.62 -44.43
CA ARG A 72 -3.37 19.74 -45.75
C ARG A 72 -4.26 20.45 -46.77
N LYS A 73 -5.58 20.24 -46.72
CA LYS A 73 -6.54 20.96 -47.57
C LYS A 73 -6.67 22.45 -47.23
N LYS A 74 -6.39 22.81 -45.98
CA LYS A 74 -6.38 24.20 -45.49
C LYS A 74 -5.03 24.88 -45.69
N TYR A 75 -3.94 24.12 -45.79
CA TYR A 75 -2.60 24.66 -45.91
C TYR A 75 -2.40 25.46 -47.21
N LEU A 76 -1.70 26.57 -47.07
CA LEU A 76 -1.32 27.49 -48.13
C LEU A 76 0.16 27.29 -48.44
N LYS A 77 0.43 26.77 -49.64
CA LYS A 77 1.78 26.47 -50.10
C LYS A 77 2.64 27.74 -50.08
N GLY A 78 3.73 27.73 -49.32
CA GLY A 78 4.68 28.85 -49.20
C GLY A 78 4.62 29.63 -47.88
N ILE A 79 3.69 29.31 -46.97
CA ILE A 79 3.59 29.96 -45.66
C ILE A 79 4.50 29.27 -44.64
N GLY A 80 5.23 30.06 -43.86
CA GLY A 80 6.12 29.54 -42.82
C GLY A 80 7.48 29.06 -43.35
N CYS A 81 7.88 29.51 -44.56
CA CYS A 81 9.17 29.13 -45.16
C CYS A 81 10.37 29.48 -44.26
N TRP A 82 10.28 30.60 -43.54
CA TRP A 82 11.28 31.05 -42.58
C TRP A 82 11.64 29.98 -41.54
N PHE A 83 10.69 29.13 -41.15
CA PHE A 83 10.92 28.08 -40.15
C PHE A 83 11.95 27.06 -40.65
N PHE A 84 11.85 26.69 -41.93
CA PHE A 84 12.74 25.69 -42.56
C PHE A 84 14.13 26.24 -42.85
N GLU A 85 14.29 27.56 -42.92
CA GLU A 85 15.58 28.23 -43.13
C GLU A 85 16.36 28.43 -41.81
N THR A 86 15.73 28.18 -40.66
CA THR A 86 16.39 28.34 -39.36
C THR A 86 17.52 27.34 -39.17
N GLU A 87 18.62 27.80 -38.55
CA GLU A 87 19.76 26.95 -38.24
C GLU A 87 19.37 25.77 -37.34
N GLN A 88 18.47 26.00 -36.38
CA GLN A 88 17.98 24.98 -35.46
C GLN A 88 17.24 23.86 -36.21
N TYR A 89 16.37 24.19 -37.17
CA TYR A 89 15.68 23.19 -37.98
C TYR A 89 16.65 22.41 -38.87
N GLN A 90 17.62 23.08 -39.50
CA GLN A 90 18.63 22.42 -40.34
C GLN A 90 19.54 21.47 -39.53
N ARG A 91 19.96 21.91 -38.33
CA ARG A 91 20.70 21.06 -37.39
C ARG A 91 19.85 19.88 -36.89
N TRP A 92 18.54 20.05 -36.78
CA TRP A 92 17.63 18.95 -36.44
C TRP A 92 17.43 18.00 -37.62
N LEU A 93 17.28 18.48 -38.85
CA LEU A 93 17.05 17.63 -40.02
C LEU A 93 18.27 16.74 -40.34
N ASP A 94 19.45 17.35 -40.48
CA ASP A 94 20.68 16.68 -40.96
C ASP A 94 21.88 16.75 -39.98
N GLY A 95 21.77 17.52 -38.89
CA GLY A 95 22.84 17.67 -37.89
C GLY A 95 22.65 16.85 -36.60
N ASN A 96 23.35 17.27 -35.54
CA ASN A 96 23.42 16.60 -34.23
C ASN A 96 22.29 16.98 -33.25
N CYS A 97 21.29 17.74 -33.67
CA CYS A 97 20.19 18.13 -32.80
C CYS A 97 19.14 17.00 -32.75
N SER A 98 18.97 16.36 -31.60
CA SER A 98 18.04 15.24 -31.45
C SER A 98 16.61 15.68 -31.15
N THR A 99 16.43 16.70 -30.32
CA THR A 99 15.11 17.19 -29.90
C THR A 99 14.94 18.67 -30.22
N LEU A 100 13.96 18.99 -31.06
CA LEU A 100 13.59 20.35 -31.43
C LEU A 100 12.27 20.75 -30.77
N VAL A 101 12.32 21.76 -29.90
CA VAL A 101 11.17 22.24 -29.13
C VAL A 101 10.66 23.55 -29.73
N CYS A 102 9.38 23.56 -30.12
CA CYS A 102 8.75 24.66 -30.85
C CYS A 102 7.59 25.29 -30.07
N PRO A 103 7.86 26.11 -29.04
CA PRO A 103 6.80 26.76 -28.27
C PRO A 103 6.22 27.93 -29.07
N GLY A 104 4.93 28.22 -28.86
CA GLY A 104 4.30 29.36 -29.53
C GLY A 104 2.98 29.75 -28.89
N ILE A 105 2.60 31.02 -29.04
CA ILE A 105 1.31 31.52 -28.54
C ILE A 105 0.13 30.80 -29.21
N PRO A 106 -1.04 30.68 -28.56
CA PRO A 106 -2.23 30.14 -29.20
C PRO A 106 -2.55 30.87 -30.51
N GLY A 107 -2.94 30.15 -31.58
CA GLY A 107 -3.27 30.77 -32.87
C GLY A 107 -2.08 31.23 -33.74
N SER A 108 -0.83 30.97 -33.34
CA SER A 108 0.39 31.28 -34.12
C SER A 108 0.67 30.35 -35.30
N GLY A 109 -0.16 29.32 -35.54
CA GLY A 109 0.01 28.39 -36.67
C GLY A 109 0.86 27.15 -36.39
N LYS A 110 1.13 26.80 -35.12
CA LYS A 110 1.90 25.61 -34.71
C LYS A 110 1.48 24.31 -35.41
N THR A 111 0.20 23.95 -35.31
CA THR A 111 -0.36 22.75 -35.95
C THR A 111 -0.20 22.74 -37.46
N MET A 112 -0.28 23.92 -38.08
CA MET A 112 -0.08 24.06 -39.53
C MET A 112 1.38 23.83 -39.91
N LEU A 113 2.33 24.39 -39.14
CA LEU A 113 3.77 24.14 -39.33
C LEU A 113 4.15 22.68 -39.07
N ALA A 114 3.59 22.06 -38.03
CA ALA A 114 3.80 20.63 -37.75
C ALA A 114 3.33 19.76 -38.93
N SER A 115 2.17 20.09 -39.51
CA SER A 115 1.66 19.41 -40.71
C SER A 115 2.59 19.57 -41.92
N GLU A 116 3.11 20.77 -42.18
CA GLU A 116 4.05 20.99 -43.30
C GLU A 116 5.39 20.26 -43.10
N VAL A 117 5.90 20.22 -41.85
CA VAL A 117 7.08 19.41 -41.52
C VAL A 117 6.84 17.94 -41.86
N VAL A 118 5.69 17.38 -41.47
CA VAL A 118 5.32 15.99 -41.77
C VAL A 118 5.25 15.75 -43.28
N ASP A 119 4.66 16.66 -44.07
CA ASP A 119 4.58 16.53 -45.52
C ASP A 119 6.00 16.50 -46.15
N ARG A 120 6.90 17.39 -45.73
CA ARG A 120 8.29 17.42 -46.22
C ARG A 120 9.07 16.15 -45.86
N LEU A 121 8.91 15.65 -44.64
CA LEU A 121 9.54 14.40 -44.21
C LEU A 121 8.99 13.19 -44.98
N ASN A 122 7.69 13.16 -45.26
CA ASN A 122 7.09 12.13 -46.10
C ASN A 122 7.59 12.19 -47.54
N ASP A 123 7.82 13.38 -48.10
CA ASP A 123 8.41 13.54 -49.43
C ASP A 123 9.88 13.11 -49.45
N LEU A 124 10.64 13.39 -48.39
CA LEU A 124 12.01 12.85 -48.22
C LEU A 124 12.02 11.32 -48.12
N SER A 125 11.04 10.73 -47.42
CA SER A 125 10.88 9.28 -47.30
C SER A 125 10.53 8.60 -48.64
N ARG A 126 9.90 9.33 -49.58
CA ARG A 126 9.57 8.83 -50.93
C ARG A 126 10.72 8.94 -51.92
N ASN A 127 11.56 9.98 -51.80
CA ASN A 127 12.70 10.23 -52.70
C ASN A 127 13.95 9.45 -52.22
N GLN A 128 13.86 8.13 -52.11
CA GLN A 128 14.81 7.22 -51.43
C GLN A 128 16.24 7.12 -52.04
N ASP A 129 16.66 8.02 -52.93
CA ASP A 129 17.83 7.81 -53.80
C ASP A 129 19.21 7.98 -53.13
N VAL A 130 19.32 8.39 -51.85
CA VAL A 130 20.65 8.78 -51.31
C VAL A 130 21.04 8.21 -49.93
N LYS A 131 20.12 7.81 -49.03
CA LYS A 131 20.50 7.45 -47.63
C LYS A 131 19.74 6.28 -46.94
N GLY A 132 18.96 5.47 -47.66
CA GLY A 132 18.24 4.32 -47.07
C GLY A 132 16.85 4.67 -46.50
N PRO A 133 16.15 3.72 -45.84
CA PRO A 133 14.74 3.87 -45.47
C PRO A 133 14.55 4.89 -44.33
N ILE A 134 13.66 5.87 -44.52
CA ILE A 134 13.34 6.91 -43.53
C ILE A 134 11.95 6.65 -42.94
N GLY A 135 11.87 6.51 -41.62
CA GLY A 135 10.61 6.35 -40.89
C GLY A 135 10.04 7.70 -40.45
N VAL A 136 8.77 7.95 -40.72
CA VAL A 136 8.07 9.18 -40.29
C VAL A 136 6.85 8.78 -39.49
N ALA A 137 6.73 9.29 -38.26
CA ALA A 137 5.57 9.07 -37.41
C ALA A 137 5.12 10.37 -36.76
N PHE A 138 3.81 10.59 -36.66
CA PHE A 138 3.28 11.84 -36.11
C PHE A 138 1.99 11.65 -35.31
N SER A 139 1.69 12.61 -34.43
CA SER A 139 0.43 12.65 -33.69
C SER A 139 -0.01 14.09 -33.42
N TYR A 140 -1.30 14.37 -33.64
CA TYR A 140 -1.96 15.59 -33.21
C TYR A 140 -2.70 15.28 -31.91
N LEU A 141 -2.30 15.91 -30.81
CA LEU A 141 -2.88 15.64 -29.50
C LEU A 141 -4.06 16.56 -29.24
N ASP A 142 -5.20 15.94 -28.92
CA ASP A 142 -6.42 16.63 -28.52
C ASP A 142 -6.73 16.37 -27.04
N ALA A 143 -7.34 17.36 -26.39
CA ALA A 143 -7.76 17.30 -24.98
C ALA A 143 -8.88 16.27 -24.67
N GLU A 144 -9.23 15.38 -25.61
CA GLU A 144 -10.33 14.44 -25.41
C GLU A 144 -9.99 13.38 -24.34
N PRO A 145 -10.82 13.23 -23.31
CA PRO A 145 -10.60 12.23 -22.28
C PRO A 145 -10.84 10.83 -22.85
N SER A 146 -9.76 10.08 -23.09
CA SER A 146 -9.81 8.65 -23.35
C SER A 146 -9.58 7.85 -22.06
N ASP A 147 -10.20 6.67 -21.96
CA ASP A 147 -10.02 5.71 -20.87
C ASP A 147 -8.68 4.93 -20.97
N ILE A 148 -7.97 5.05 -22.10
CA ILE A 148 -6.67 4.41 -22.34
C ILE A 148 -5.56 5.33 -21.83
N ASP A 149 -4.55 4.76 -21.17
CA ASP A 149 -3.31 5.46 -20.79
C ASP A 149 -2.74 6.28 -21.97
N PRO A 150 -2.51 7.60 -21.81
CA PRO A 150 -1.97 8.46 -22.85
C PRO A 150 -0.64 7.96 -23.44
N ALA A 151 0.26 7.41 -22.62
CA ALA A 151 1.55 6.90 -23.08
C ALA A 151 1.36 5.68 -23.98
N LEU A 152 0.54 4.72 -23.55
CA LEU A 152 0.19 3.55 -24.35
C LEU A 152 -0.50 3.93 -25.67
N ARG A 153 -1.44 4.89 -25.63
CA ARG A 153 -2.14 5.36 -26.84
C ARG A 153 -1.15 5.95 -27.84
N LEU A 154 -0.24 6.82 -27.38
CA LEU A 154 0.75 7.47 -28.21
C LEU A 154 1.69 6.45 -28.86
N MET A 155 2.27 5.55 -28.06
CA MET A 155 3.22 4.54 -28.55
C MET A 155 2.57 3.57 -29.54
N LYS A 156 1.29 3.22 -29.36
CA LYS A 156 0.52 2.42 -30.34
C LYS A 156 0.38 3.14 -31.69
N LEU A 157 0.09 4.44 -31.68
CA LEU A 157 -0.07 5.24 -32.90
C LEU A 157 1.25 5.37 -33.66
N LEU A 158 2.37 5.55 -32.93
CA LEU A 158 3.70 5.63 -33.52
C LEU A 158 4.12 4.28 -34.12
N LEU A 159 3.95 3.19 -33.36
CA LEU A 159 4.27 1.84 -33.84
C LEU A 159 3.55 1.52 -35.14
N ARG A 160 2.25 1.81 -35.20
CA ARG A 160 1.45 1.56 -36.40
C ARG A 160 2.04 2.25 -37.63
N GLN A 161 2.34 3.55 -37.53
CA GLN A 161 2.86 4.33 -38.66
C GLN A 161 4.24 3.84 -39.11
N LEU A 162 5.10 3.45 -38.17
CA LEU A 162 6.41 2.87 -38.47
C LEU A 162 6.30 1.48 -39.10
N VAL A 163 5.32 0.67 -38.72
CA VAL A 163 5.14 -0.67 -39.33
C VAL A 163 4.61 -0.59 -40.76
N GLU A 164 3.78 0.42 -41.07
CA GLU A 164 3.23 0.61 -42.41
C GLU A 164 4.29 0.81 -43.51
N ASN A 165 5.44 1.42 -43.18
CA ASN A 165 6.51 1.72 -44.16
C ASN A 165 7.86 1.06 -43.82
N CYS A 166 7.89 0.04 -42.96
CA CYS A 166 9.17 -0.58 -42.54
C CYS A 166 9.74 -1.49 -43.64
N PRO A 167 11.07 -1.56 -43.78
CA PRO A 167 11.71 -2.54 -44.65
C PRO A 167 11.68 -3.93 -43.99
N TRP A 168 11.68 -4.99 -44.82
CA TRP A 168 11.80 -6.35 -44.31
C TRP A 168 13.22 -6.60 -43.75
N SER A 169 13.30 -7.40 -42.70
CA SER A 169 14.55 -7.87 -42.09
C SER A 169 14.27 -9.19 -41.39
N ASP A 170 15.20 -10.14 -41.50
CA ASP A 170 15.06 -11.48 -40.89
C ASP A 170 14.86 -11.43 -39.37
N VAL A 171 15.30 -10.33 -38.72
CA VAL A 171 15.10 -10.05 -37.30
C VAL A 171 13.60 -9.96 -36.92
N LEU A 172 12.72 -9.65 -37.88
CA LEU A 172 11.28 -9.58 -37.68
C LEU A 172 10.59 -10.95 -37.74
N GLN A 173 11.21 -11.97 -38.33
CA GLN A 173 10.56 -13.27 -38.54
C GLN A 173 10.17 -13.95 -37.22
N ASP A 174 11.00 -13.83 -36.19
CA ASP A 174 10.76 -14.38 -34.85
C ASP A 174 9.79 -13.55 -33.99
N THR A 175 9.48 -12.31 -34.40
CA THR A 175 8.61 -11.42 -33.61
C THR A 175 7.13 -11.78 -33.71
N GLY A 176 6.71 -12.52 -34.74
CA GLY A 176 5.31 -12.92 -34.93
C GLY A 176 4.77 -13.84 -33.82
N TYR A 177 5.57 -14.81 -33.38
CA TYR A 177 5.20 -15.72 -32.27
C TYR A 177 5.12 -14.97 -30.93
N TRP A 178 6.04 -14.03 -30.73
CA TRP A 178 6.07 -13.18 -29.54
C TRP A 178 4.83 -12.27 -29.45
N ILE A 179 4.38 -11.69 -30.58
CA ILE A 179 3.17 -10.85 -30.63
C ILE A 179 1.90 -11.65 -30.25
N GLN A 180 1.78 -12.90 -30.71
CA GLN A 180 0.60 -13.74 -30.44
C GLN A 180 0.47 -14.17 -28.97
N SER A 181 1.60 -14.26 -28.25
CA SER A 181 1.67 -14.78 -26.88
C SER A 181 1.74 -13.70 -25.80
N THR A 182 1.94 -12.42 -26.19
CA THR A 182 2.21 -11.33 -25.26
C THR A 182 1.02 -10.38 -25.12
N PRO A 183 0.58 -10.04 -23.89
CA PRO A 183 -0.49 -9.06 -23.68
C PRO A 183 -0.06 -7.64 -24.09
N LEU A 184 -1.03 -6.87 -24.57
CA LEU A 184 -0.83 -5.51 -25.07
C LEU A 184 -0.64 -4.52 -23.89
N GLY A 185 0.57 -4.01 -23.72
CA GLY A 185 0.95 -3.07 -22.66
C GLY A 185 2.00 -2.06 -23.16
N LEU A 186 2.31 -1.04 -22.35
CA LEU A 186 3.24 0.03 -22.74
C LEU A 186 4.66 -0.50 -22.98
N GLU A 187 5.14 -1.35 -22.07
CA GLU A 187 6.47 -1.97 -22.17
C GLU A 187 6.59 -2.84 -23.43
N THR A 188 5.58 -3.65 -23.72
CA THR A 188 5.59 -4.58 -24.86
C THR A 188 5.50 -3.82 -26.19
N VAL A 189 4.69 -2.77 -26.28
CA VAL A 189 4.67 -1.89 -27.46
C VAL A 189 6.01 -1.19 -27.65
N THR A 190 6.63 -0.70 -26.58
CA THR A 190 7.93 0.00 -26.63
C THR A 190 9.06 -0.90 -27.14
N VAL A 191 9.11 -2.17 -26.68
CA VAL A 191 10.06 -3.17 -27.19
C VAL A 191 9.93 -3.35 -28.70
N LEU A 192 8.70 -3.44 -29.21
CA LEU A 192 8.47 -3.62 -30.64
C LEU A 192 8.80 -2.37 -31.45
N VAL A 193 8.48 -1.17 -30.93
CA VAL A 193 8.89 0.11 -31.55
C VAL A 193 10.42 0.20 -31.65
N HIS A 194 11.16 -0.23 -30.62
CA HIS A 194 12.62 -0.27 -30.69
C HIS A 194 13.15 -1.22 -31.76
N LYS A 195 12.55 -2.41 -31.91
CA LYS A 195 12.94 -3.36 -32.95
C LYS A 195 12.67 -2.81 -34.36
N VAL A 196 11.48 -2.27 -34.59
CA VAL A 196 11.08 -1.69 -35.89
C VAL A 196 11.88 -0.42 -36.20
N GLY A 197 12.09 0.44 -35.20
CA GLY A 197 12.83 1.69 -35.35
C GLY A 197 14.27 1.51 -35.82
N LYS A 198 14.95 0.43 -35.37
CA LYS A 198 16.33 0.09 -35.79
C LYS A 198 16.47 -0.34 -37.24
N LEU A 199 15.36 -0.66 -37.92
CA LEU A 199 15.37 -1.03 -39.34
C LEU A 199 15.46 0.17 -40.27
N TYR A 200 15.13 1.35 -39.75
CA TYR A 200 15.24 2.60 -40.48
C TYR A 200 16.64 3.18 -40.37
N HIS A 201 17.10 3.83 -41.43
CA HIS A 201 18.31 4.63 -41.37
C HIS A 201 18.13 5.84 -40.44
N GLN A 202 16.96 6.48 -40.52
CA GLN A 202 16.59 7.59 -39.64
C GLN A 202 15.09 7.57 -39.40
N VAL A 203 14.69 7.86 -38.16
CA VAL A 203 13.28 8.03 -37.78
C VAL A 203 13.03 9.47 -37.31
N TYR A 204 11.97 10.07 -37.82
CA TYR A 204 11.48 11.38 -37.39
C TYR A 204 10.11 11.24 -36.72
N VAL A 205 9.98 11.81 -35.53
CA VAL A 205 8.72 11.80 -34.76
C VAL A 205 8.26 13.23 -34.51
N VAL A 206 7.05 13.56 -34.95
CA VAL A 206 6.45 14.90 -34.82
C VAL A 206 5.20 14.84 -33.95
N ILE A 207 5.22 15.48 -32.78
CA ILE A 207 4.06 15.54 -31.88
C ILE A 207 3.57 16.99 -31.78
N ASP A 208 2.33 17.22 -32.17
CA ASP A 208 1.66 18.52 -32.05
C ASP A 208 0.89 18.62 -30.73
N ALA A 209 0.94 19.80 -30.11
CA ALA A 209 0.24 20.15 -28.87
C ALA A 209 0.60 19.24 -27.66
N LEU A 210 1.90 19.06 -27.40
CA LEU A 210 2.39 18.21 -26.30
C LEU A 210 1.85 18.64 -24.92
N ASP A 211 1.55 19.93 -24.74
CA ASP A 211 0.97 20.47 -23.50
C ASP A 211 -0.45 19.97 -23.19
N GLU A 212 -1.14 19.36 -24.15
CA GLU A 212 -2.46 18.73 -23.95
C GLU A 212 -2.35 17.36 -23.23
N LEU A 213 -1.14 16.82 -23.02
CA LEU A 213 -0.90 15.70 -22.11
C LEU A 213 -1.11 16.17 -20.66
N ASN A 214 -2.36 16.10 -20.21
CA ASN A 214 -2.84 16.59 -18.92
C ASN A 214 -1.89 16.25 -17.75
N SER A 215 -1.21 17.26 -17.20
CA SER A 215 -0.22 17.17 -16.12
C SER A 215 -0.78 16.67 -14.78
N ALA A 216 -2.12 16.58 -14.64
CA ALA A 216 -2.78 16.03 -13.46
C ALA A 216 -3.05 14.51 -13.54
N ARG A 217 -2.82 13.86 -14.69
CA ARG A 217 -3.02 12.41 -14.86
C ARG A 217 -1.71 11.65 -14.71
N LYS A 218 -1.73 10.51 -14.02
CA LYS A 218 -0.67 9.48 -14.14
C LYS A 218 -0.53 9.11 -15.62
N GLY A 219 0.69 9.21 -16.19
CA GLY A 219 0.99 8.82 -17.57
C GLY A 219 1.65 9.89 -18.46
N ALA A 220 1.51 11.20 -18.16
CA ALA A 220 2.14 12.25 -18.98
C ALA A 220 3.68 12.20 -18.94
N ASN A 221 4.24 12.02 -17.72
CA ASN A 221 5.68 11.85 -17.54
C ASN A 221 6.19 10.55 -18.19
N GLU A 222 5.39 9.48 -18.16
CA GLU A 222 5.73 8.20 -18.80
C GLU A 222 5.72 8.31 -20.32
N ALA A 223 4.81 9.09 -20.91
CA ALA A 223 4.78 9.37 -22.34
C ALA A 223 6.03 10.14 -22.79
N ILE A 224 6.41 11.21 -22.07
CA ILE A 224 7.63 11.98 -22.35
C ILE A 224 8.87 11.10 -22.19
N ALA A 225 8.94 10.30 -21.12
CA ALA A 225 10.04 9.36 -20.91
C ALA A 225 10.15 8.33 -22.05
N SER A 226 9.02 7.77 -22.49
CA SER A 226 8.97 6.82 -23.60
C SER A 226 9.43 7.44 -24.92
N LEU A 227 9.03 8.68 -25.22
CA LEU A 227 9.47 9.41 -26.41
C LEU A 227 10.99 9.69 -26.37
N GLN A 228 11.51 10.11 -25.21
CA GLN A 228 12.95 10.32 -25.02
C GLN A 228 13.75 9.00 -25.14
N ASP A 229 13.15 7.87 -24.78
CA ASP A 229 13.77 6.56 -24.91
C ASP A 229 13.95 6.14 -26.38
N LEU A 230 13.02 6.52 -27.27
CA LEU A 230 13.16 6.30 -28.72
C LEU A 230 14.42 6.95 -29.28
N HIS A 231 14.74 8.17 -28.82
CA HIS A 231 15.98 8.84 -29.19
C HIS A 231 17.21 8.06 -28.70
N ARG A 232 17.22 7.61 -27.43
CA ARG A 232 18.36 6.86 -26.85
C ARG A 232 18.57 5.50 -27.52
N SER A 233 17.50 4.86 -27.96
CA SER A 233 17.51 3.47 -28.45
C SER A 233 17.98 3.35 -29.90
N PHE A 234 17.48 4.19 -30.80
CA PHE A 234 17.80 4.13 -32.23
C PHE A 234 18.01 5.50 -32.89
N GLY A 235 18.23 6.56 -32.10
CA GLY A 235 18.56 7.88 -32.64
C GLY A 235 17.38 8.61 -33.27
N ALA A 236 16.15 8.36 -32.82
CA ALA A 236 14.98 9.09 -33.30
C ALA A 236 15.16 10.61 -33.13
N LYS A 237 14.77 11.38 -34.15
CA LYS A 237 14.75 12.85 -34.14
C LYS A 237 13.35 13.32 -33.78
N LEU A 238 13.22 14.03 -32.67
CA LEU A 238 11.95 14.40 -32.06
C LEU A 238 11.64 15.88 -32.28
N LEU A 239 10.42 16.21 -32.71
CA LEU A 239 9.92 17.58 -32.81
C LEU A 239 8.62 17.73 -32.01
N PHE A 240 8.59 18.72 -31.13
CA PHE A 240 7.44 19.02 -30.28
C PHE A 240 6.91 20.42 -30.53
N THR A 241 5.61 20.55 -30.80
CA THR A 241 4.95 21.86 -30.69
C THR A 241 4.19 21.93 -29.36
N LEU A 242 4.20 23.11 -28.72
CA LEU A 242 3.46 23.34 -27.50
C LEU A 242 3.16 24.81 -27.25
N ARG A 243 2.29 25.09 -26.29
CA ARG A 243 2.11 26.44 -25.73
C ARG A 243 3.32 26.82 -24.86
N ASN A 244 3.48 28.12 -24.60
CA ASN A 244 4.57 28.63 -23.76
C ASN A 244 4.28 28.36 -22.27
N VAL A 245 4.39 27.09 -21.87
CA VAL A 245 4.16 26.59 -20.50
C VAL A 245 5.51 26.21 -19.90
N PRO A 246 6.07 27.03 -18.99
CA PRO A 246 7.42 26.82 -18.46
C PRO A 246 7.64 25.44 -17.83
N ASP A 247 6.62 24.90 -17.15
CA ASP A 247 6.70 23.64 -16.43
C ASP A 247 6.87 22.43 -17.37
N VAL A 248 6.25 22.46 -18.55
CA VAL A 248 6.36 21.40 -19.56
C VAL A 248 7.68 21.54 -20.32
N ILE A 249 8.06 22.78 -20.67
CA ILE A 249 9.33 23.06 -21.34
C ILE A 249 10.51 22.62 -20.48
N GLY A 250 10.47 22.88 -19.17
CA GLY A 250 11.54 22.50 -18.24
C GLY A 250 11.75 20.99 -18.07
N GLN A 251 10.79 20.15 -18.49
CA GLN A 251 10.90 18.69 -18.43
C GLN A 251 11.49 18.07 -19.71
N LEU A 252 11.56 18.84 -20.80
CA LEU A 252 12.09 18.37 -22.07
C LEU A 252 13.60 18.60 -22.12
N ARG A 253 14.35 17.61 -22.63
CA ARG A 253 15.74 17.83 -23.05
C ARG A 253 15.71 18.61 -24.36
N GLU A 254 15.92 19.93 -24.29
CA GLU A 254 15.99 20.78 -25.48
C GLU A 254 17.43 20.85 -26.03
N ASP A 255 17.65 20.35 -27.25
CA ASP A 255 18.91 20.55 -27.99
C ASP A 255 18.81 21.76 -28.92
N GLY A 256 17.59 22.08 -29.35
CA GLY A 256 17.25 23.24 -30.17
C GLY A 256 15.85 23.75 -29.84
N ARG A 257 15.67 25.08 -29.94
CA ARG A 257 14.41 25.77 -29.68
C ARG A 257 14.07 26.77 -30.78
N ILE A 258 12.83 26.75 -31.26
CA ILE A 258 12.31 27.73 -32.23
C ILE A 258 10.96 28.26 -31.73
N ASP A 259 10.91 29.54 -31.36
CA ASP A 259 9.64 30.15 -30.96
C ASP A 259 8.76 30.40 -32.20
N ILE A 260 7.65 29.67 -32.32
CA ILE A 260 6.70 29.80 -33.43
C ILE A 260 5.86 31.06 -33.26
N GLN A 261 5.94 31.93 -34.27
CA GLN A 261 5.23 33.20 -34.35
C GLN A 261 4.79 33.43 -35.80
N ALA A 262 3.61 34.02 -36.00
CA ALA A 262 3.19 34.41 -37.35
C ALA A 262 4.04 35.61 -37.82
N LYS A 263 4.77 35.45 -38.93
CA LYS A 263 5.51 36.56 -39.54
C LYS A 263 4.55 37.48 -40.28
N GLU A 264 4.82 38.77 -40.29
CA GLU A 264 3.97 39.76 -40.97
C GLU A 264 3.81 39.45 -42.46
N GLU A 265 4.86 38.94 -43.12
CA GLU A 265 4.87 38.52 -44.53
C GLU A 265 3.92 37.35 -44.80
N ASP A 266 3.93 36.35 -43.91
CA ASP A 266 3.03 35.19 -43.98
C ASP A 266 1.58 35.62 -43.76
N VAL A 267 1.32 36.44 -42.74
CA VAL A 267 -0.03 36.96 -42.44
C VAL A 267 -0.55 37.80 -43.60
N SER A 268 0.31 38.66 -44.17
CA SER A 268 0.03 39.47 -45.36
C SER A 268 -0.43 38.60 -46.53
N THR A 269 0.19 37.45 -46.74
CA THR A 269 -0.14 36.51 -47.83
C THR A 269 -1.50 35.84 -47.61
N ILE A 270 -1.83 35.46 -46.36
CA ILE A 270 -3.17 34.92 -46.02
C ILE A 270 -4.23 36.00 -46.23
N VAL A 271 -4.00 37.20 -45.70
CA VAL A 271 -4.93 38.31 -45.81
C VAL A 271 -5.16 38.67 -47.27
N ASP A 272 -4.12 38.73 -48.10
CA ASP A 272 -4.26 39.01 -49.54
C ASP A 272 -5.14 37.98 -50.26
N ARG A 273 -4.93 36.68 -50.00
CA ARG A 273 -5.72 35.61 -50.62
C ARG A 273 -7.18 35.69 -50.19
N GLU A 274 -7.44 35.86 -48.91
CA GLU A 274 -8.81 35.91 -48.42
C GLU A 274 -9.53 37.19 -48.90
N LEU A 275 -8.83 38.34 -48.95
CA LEU A 275 -9.34 39.56 -49.59
C LEU A 275 -9.55 39.42 -51.10
N GLN A 276 -8.96 38.43 -51.78
CA GLN A 276 -9.26 38.10 -53.18
C GLN A 276 -10.54 37.26 -53.32
N ASN A 277 -10.93 36.52 -52.29
CA ASN A 277 -12.12 35.67 -52.28
C ASN A 277 -13.40 36.41 -51.85
N ILE A 278 -13.29 37.62 -51.28
CA ILE A 278 -14.46 38.43 -50.86
C ILE A 278 -15.20 38.99 -52.09
N ASP A 279 -16.54 38.95 -52.08
CA ASP A 279 -17.37 39.51 -53.16
C ASP A 279 -17.27 41.04 -53.21
N ILE A 280 -16.57 41.54 -54.23
CA ILE A 280 -16.22 42.95 -54.46
C ILE A 280 -17.46 43.84 -54.62
N ARG A 281 -18.63 43.25 -54.92
CA ARG A 281 -19.91 43.99 -55.03
C ARG A 281 -20.32 44.68 -53.74
N TRP A 282 -19.81 44.23 -52.61
CA TRP A 282 -20.13 44.74 -51.29
C TRP A 282 -19.50 46.11 -50.97
N PHE A 283 -18.38 46.45 -51.61
CA PHE A 283 -17.63 47.70 -51.36
C PHE A 283 -18.02 48.87 -52.28
N GLY A 284 -19.18 48.80 -52.95
CA GLY A 284 -19.71 49.91 -53.75
C GLY A 284 -18.93 50.22 -55.05
N GLY A 285 -18.14 49.27 -55.56
CA GLY A 285 -17.47 49.34 -56.87
C GLY A 285 -16.00 48.91 -56.87
N ARG A 286 -15.54 48.31 -57.99
CA ARG A 286 -14.19 47.71 -58.15
C ARG A 286 -13.04 48.69 -57.86
N LEU A 287 -13.16 49.94 -58.34
CA LEU A 287 -12.15 50.99 -58.21
C LEU A 287 -11.93 51.46 -56.76
N ARG A 288 -12.97 51.47 -55.91
CA ARG A 288 -12.86 51.89 -54.48
C ARG A 288 -12.25 50.81 -53.59
N PHE A 289 -12.54 49.54 -53.89
CA PHE A 289 -11.92 48.43 -53.18
C PHE A 289 -10.43 48.29 -53.51
N GLU A 290 -10.03 48.52 -54.77
CA GLU A 290 -8.61 48.54 -55.15
C GLU A 290 -7.81 49.64 -54.43
N THR A 291 -8.43 50.79 -54.13
CA THR A 291 -7.78 51.87 -53.35
C THR A 291 -7.74 51.61 -51.84
N LEU A 292 -8.72 50.90 -51.26
CA LEU A 292 -8.80 50.62 -49.80
C LEU A 292 -8.06 49.34 -49.41
N ARG A 293 -7.88 48.40 -50.33
CA ARG A 293 -7.22 47.10 -50.09
C ARG A 293 -5.81 47.23 -49.48
N PRO A 294 -4.92 48.15 -49.92
CA PRO A 294 -3.58 48.28 -49.34
C PRO A 294 -3.60 48.73 -47.87
N ASP A 295 -4.47 49.68 -47.53
CA ASP A 295 -4.58 50.21 -46.16
C ASP A 295 -5.28 49.22 -45.23
N LEU A 296 -6.31 48.52 -45.73
CA LEU A 296 -6.96 47.42 -45.03
C LEU A 296 -5.98 46.28 -44.72
N LYS A 297 -5.19 45.88 -45.72
CA LYS A 297 -4.13 44.88 -45.55
C LYS A 297 -3.14 45.30 -44.47
N LYS A 298 -2.65 46.54 -44.50
CA LYS A 298 -1.69 47.07 -43.51
C LYS A 298 -2.28 47.08 -42.09
N SER A 299 -3.54 47.45 -41.92
CA SER A 299 -4.24 47.44 -40.62
C SER A 299 -4.55 46.02 -40.12
N MET A 300 -4.80 45.06 -41.01
CA MET A 300 -5.03 43.65 -40.65
C MET A 300 -3.75 42.93 -40.25
N VAL A 301 -2.65 43.18 -40.97
CA VAL A 301 -1.34 42.63 -40.63
C VAL A 301 -0.87 43.17 -39.27
N SER A 302 -0.95 44.48 -39.04
CA SER A 302 -0.56 45.10 -37.76
C SER A 302 -1.45 44.68 -36.57
N SER A 303 -2.75 44.46 -36.78
CA SER A 303 -3.67 44.01 -35.71
C SER A 303 -3.54 42.52 -35.35
N SER A 304 -2.91 41.71 -36.19
CA SER A 304 -2.77 40.27 -35.99
C SER A 304 -1.70 39.86 -34.96
N LYS A 305 -0.77 40.77 -34.59
CA LYS A 305 0.34 40.59 -33.62
C LYS A 305 0.79 39.12 -33.46
N ASN A 306 1.38 38.57 -34.53
CA ASN A 306 1.99 37.24 -34.58
C ASN A 306 1.01 36.04 -34.44
N MET A 307 -0.29 36.24 -34.68
CA MET A 307 -1.32 35.18 -34.70
C MET A 307 -2.12 35.18 -36.01
N PHE A 308 -2.10 34.07 -36.75
CA PHE A 308 -2.89 33.90 -37.97
C PHE A 308 -4.40 33.86 -37.71
N SER A 309 -4.83 33.32 -36.56
CA SER A 309 -6.25 33.23 -36.21
C SER A 309 -6.94 34.60 -36.07
N LEU A 310 -6.19 35.62 -35.64
CA LEU A 310 -6.74 36.98 -35.53
C LEU A 310 -6.97 37.62 -36.91
N ALA A 311 -6.13 37.29 -37.89
CA ALA A 311 -6.30 37.75 -39.26
C ALA A 311 -7.54 37.11 -39.89
N GLU A 312 -7.72 35.79 -39.77
CA GLU A 312 -8.95 35.09 -40.23
C GLU A 312 -10.22 35.67 -39.59
N GLN A 313 -10.19 35.94 -38.27
CA GLN A 313 -11.33 36.53 -37.57
C GLN A 313 -11.62 37.97 -37.99
N ALA A 314 -10.59 38.75 -38.34
CA ALA A 314 -10.79 40.10 -38.89
C ALA A 314 -11.46 40.02 -40.27
N ILE A 315 -11.09 39.04 -41.10
CA ILE A 315 -11.70 38.78 -42.41
C ILE A 315 -13.17 38.36 -42.27
N ASP A 316 -13.47 37.42 -41.37
CA ASP A 316 -14.85 36.98 -41.12
C ASP A 316 -15.73 38.14 -40.64
N ARG A 317 -15.22 39.01 -39.76
CA ARG A 317 -15.93 40.23 -39.31
C ARG A 317 -16.21 41.19 -40.46
N LEU A 318 -15.23 41.37 -41.34
CA LEU A 318 -15.36 42.20 -42.54
C LEU A 318 -16.37 41.64 -43.55
N SER A 319 -16.80 40.38 -43.45
CA SER A 319 -17.89 39.86 -44.29
C SER A 319 -19.29 40.27 -43.78
N THR A 320 -19.38 40.81 -42.56
CA THR A 320 -20.65 41.08 -41.85
C THR A 320 -20.91 42.54 -41.45
N ASP A 321 -19.90 43.41 -41.42
CA ASP A 321 -20.00 44.79 -40.89
C ASP A 321 -20.31 45.87 -41.95
N SER A 322 -20.72 47.09 -41.61
CA SER A 322 -21.00 48.14 -42.63
C SER A 322 -19.72 48.83 -43.17
N LEU A 323 -19.78 49.42 -44.37
CA LEU A 323 -18.64 50.12 -45.03
C LEU A 323 -17.98 51.18 -44.12
N GLU A 324 -18.77 51.86 -43.29
CA GLU A 324 -18.30 52.88 -42.34
C GLU A 324 -17.48 52.30 -41.18
N ALA A 325 -17.82 51.08 -40.73
CA ALA A 325 -17.06 50.37 -39.69
C ALA A 325 -15.70 49.89 -40.22
N VAL A 326 -15.64 49.53 -41.51
CA VAL A 326 -14.40 49.15 -42.19
C VAL A 326 -13.46 50.36 -42.31
N GLU A 327 -13.97 51.53 -42.71
CA GLU A 327 -13.15 52.75 -42.78
C GLU A 327 -12.65 53.21 -41.40
N ALA A 328 -13.45 53.04 -40.35
CA ALA A 328 -13.04 53.35 -38.97
C ALA A 328 -11.91 52.41 -38.48
N PHE A 329 -11.99 51.12 -38.81
CA PHE A 329 -10.93 50.14 -38.50
C PHE A 329 -9.61 50.46 -39.21
N VAL A 330 -9.67 50.90 -40.46
CA VAL A 330 -8.49 51.31 -41.25
C VAL A 330 -7.82 52.56 -40.66
N ARG A 331 -8.60 53.53 -40.17
CA ARG A 331 -8.09 54.81 -39.64
C ARG A 331 -7.40 54.70 -38.27
N SER A 332 -7.72 53.71 -37.44
CA SER A 332 -7.07 53.54 -36.13
C SER A 332 -6.92 52.05 -35.73
N PRO A 333 -5.86 51.36 -36.16
CA PRO A 333 -5.55 50.02 -35.69
C PRO A 333 -4.91 50.09 -34.29
N SER A 334 -5.73 50.12 -33.23
CA SER A 334 -5.21 50.28 -31.85
C SER A 334 -4.94 48.96 -31.13
N GLU A 335 -3.79 48.88 -30.45
CA GLU A 335 -3.21 47.69 -29.79
C GLU A 335 -4.07 47.06 -28.68
N SER A 336 -5.01 47.80 -28.13
CA SER A 336 -5.89 47.39 -27.02
C SER A 336 -7.21 46.77 -27.49
N SER A 337 -7.47 46.72 -28.81
CA SER A 337 -8.82 46.51 -29.32
C SER A 337 -9.07 45.24 -30.16
N ALA A 338 -8.24 44.19 -30.11
CA ALA A 338 -8.52 42.94 -30.83
C ALA A 338 -8.69 41.72 -29.90
N PHE A 339 -7.72 41.47 -29.01
CA PHE A 339 -7.78 40.38 -28.03
C PHE A 339 -8.60 40.75 -26.80
N GLY A 340 -8.34 41.93 -26.24
CA GLY A 340 -9.13 42.54 -25.17
C GLY A 340 -10.53 42.90 -25.66
N SER A 341 -10.66 43.62 -26.79
CA SER A 341 -12.01 44.06 -27.21
C SER A 341 -12.99 42.95 -27.53
N PHE A 342 -12.59 41.77 -28.02
CA PHE A 342 -13.59 40.72 -28.29
C PHE A 342 -14.19 40.25 -26.96
N TYR A 343 -13.36 39.90 -25.98
CA TYR A 343 -13.86 39.46 -24.69
C TYR A 343 -14.39 40.61 -23.84
N ASP A 344 -13.88 41.83 -23.97
CA ASP A 344 -14.44 43.04 -23.36
C ASP A 344 -15.77 43.45 -24.02
N ARG A 345 -15.96 43.20 -25.32
CA ARG A 345 -17.20 43.45 -26.07
C ARG A 345 -18.21 42.34 -25.83
N GLU A 346 -17.79 41.07 -25.76
CA GLU A 346 -18.67 39.96 -25.39
C GLU A 346 -19.02 40.00 -23.90
N ALA A 347 -18.09 40.38 -23.01
CA ALA A 347 -18.40 40.65 -21.61
C ALA A 347 -19.29 41.90 -21.43
N ARG A 348 -19.09 42.96 -22.22
CA ARG A 348 -20.02 44.11 -22.28
C ARG A 348 -21.39 43.70 -22.82
N ARG A 349 -21.45 42.95 -23.92
CA ARG A 349 -22.70 42.38 -24.48
C ARG A 349 -23.38 41.41 -23.51
N MET A 350 -22.65 40.75 -22.63
CA MET A 350 -23.20 39.94 -21.54
C MET A 350 -23.76 40.80 -20.40
N LYS A 351 -23.15 41.95 -20.10
CA LYS A 351 -23.68 42.93 -19.13
C LYS A 351 -24.86 43.74 -19.65
N GLU A 352 -24.85 44.10 -20.93
CA GLU A 352 -25.88 44.91 -21.60
C GLU A 352 -27.16 44.10 -21.89
N GLN A 353 -27.13 42.78 -21.65
CA GLN A 353 -28.32 41.95 -21.63
C GLN A 353 -29.23 42.27 -20.44
N ARG A 354 -30.46 41.75 -20.51
CA ARG A 354 -31.37 41.74 -19.36
C ARG A 354 -30.64 41.15 -18.14
N GLU A 355 -30.78 41.80 -16.99
CA GLU A 355 -30.03 41.49 -15.77
C GLU A 355 -30.08 39.99 -15.39
N ASP A 356 -31.20 39.33 -15.66
CA ASP A 356 -31.41 37.89 -15.44
C ASP A 356 -30.50 37.01 -16.32
N TYR A 357 -30.32 37.37 -17.59
CA TYR A 357 -29.45 36.66 -18.54
C TYR A 357 -27.97 36.87 -18.20
N ALA A 358 -27.59 38.08 -17.77
CA ALA A 358 -26.23 38.36 -17.31
C ALA A 358 -25.86 37.53 -16.07
N LYS A 359 -26.81 37.41 -15.11
CA LYS A 359 -26.67 36.54 -13.93
C LYS A 359 -26.56 35.07 -14.30
N LEU A 360 -27.36 34.60 -15.26
CA LEU A 360 -27.31 33.22 -15.76
C LEU A 360 -25.98 32.91 -16.45
N ALA A 361 -25.52 33.78 -17.35
CA ALA A 361 -24.24 33.65 -18.04
C ALA A 361 -23.07 33.56 -17.05
N SER A 362 -23.05 34.43 -16.04
CA SER A 362 -22.04 34.37 -14.96
C SER A 362 -22.04 33.04 -14.21
N GLN A 363 -23.21 32.44 -13.96
CA GLN A 363 -23.31 31.14 -13.28
C GLN A 363 -22.80 30.01 -14.17
N VAL A 364 -23.16 30.01 -15.45
CA VAL A 364 -22.73 29.03 -16.45
C VAL A 364 -21.21 29.04 -16.62
N LEU A 365 -20.62 30.23 -16.81
CA LEU A 365 -19.18 30.40 -16.97
C LEU A 365 -18.42 29.94 -15.71
N SER A 366 -18.94 30.25 -14.52
CA SER A 366 -18.36 29.77 -13.27
C SER A 366 -18.37 28.24 -13.16
N LEU A 367 -19.45 27.57 -13.60
CA LEU A 367 -19.53 26.10 -13.59
C LEU A 367 -18.51 25.47 -14.53
N MET A 368 -18.40 25.97 -15.75
CA MET A 368 -17.45 25.45 -16.75
C MET A 368 -16.00 25.54 -16.29
N SER A 369 -15.69 26.53 -15.46
CA SER A 369 -14.31 26.83 -15.06
C SER A 369 -13.82 25.98 -13.90
N PHE A 370 -14.73 25.59 -13.01
CA PHE A 370 -14.41 24.73 -11.87
C PHE A 370 -14.72 23.26 -12.13
N ALA A 371 -15.47 22.93 -13.19
CA ALA A 371 -15.83 21.55 -13.47
C ALA A 371 -14.59 20.70 -13.78
N LYS A 372 -14.50 19.50 -13.18
CA LYS A 372 -13.40 18.55 -13.41
C LYS A 372 -13.49 17.84 -14.76
N ARG A 373 -14.66 17.87 -15.38
CA ARG A 373 -14.93 17.41 -16.74
C ARG A 373 -16.01 18.29 -17.39
N SER A 374 -16.09 18.26 -18.71
CA SER A 374 -17.20 18.88 -19.44
C SER A 374 -18.54 18.36 -18.93
N LEU A 375 -19.46 19.28 -18.65
CA LEU A 375 -20.82 18.97 -18.23
C LEU A 375 -21.72 18.86 -19.46
N THR A 376 -22.67 17.93 -19.42
CA THR A 376 -23.74 17.89 -20.44
C THR A 376 -24.77 18.99 -20.18
N LEU A 377 -25.50 19.37 -21.22
CA LEU A 377 -26.56 20.38 -21.10
C LEU A 377 -27.61 20.00 -20.03
N PRO A 378 -28.10 18.74 -19.95
CA PRO A 378 -28.99 18.32 -18.86
C PRO A 378 -28.35 18.37 -17.47
N GLU A 379 -27.07 18.02 -17.34
CA GLU A 379 -26.32 18.12 -16.08
C GLU A 379 -26.22 19.58 -15.62
N MET A 380 -25.93 20.50 -16.55
CA MET A 380 -25.78 21.92 -16.26
C MET A 380 -27.13 22.57 -15.87
N GLN A 381 -28.21 22.25 -16.59
CA GLN A 381 -29.56 22.70 -16.26
C GLN A 381 -29.96 22.27 -14.84
N GLN A 382 -29.72 21.00 -14.51
CA GLN A 382 -30.07 20.48 -13.20
C GLN A 382 -29.22 21.07 -12.07
N ALA A 383 -27.90 21.27 -12.29
CA ALA A 383 -27.03 21.91 -11.32
C ALA A 383 -27.54 23.33 -10.95
N LEU A 384 -27.92 24.11 -11.97
CA LEU A 384 -28.46 25.46 -11.80
C LEU A 384 -29.84 25.45 -11.13
N ALA A 385 -30.71 24.50 -11.47
CA ALA A 385 -32.01 24.34 -10.83
C ALA A 385 -31.88 24.10 -9.31
N PHE A 386 -30.93 23.25 -8.89
CA PHE A 386 -30.65 23.03 -7.46
C PHE A 386 -30.15 24.29 -6.75
N TYR A 387 -29.32 25.10 -7.42
CA TYR A 387 -28.82 26.36 -6.87
C TYR A 387 -29.93 27.41 -6.66
N ILE A 388 -30.79 27.59 -7.67
CA ILE A 388 -31.86 28.61 -7.67
C ILE A 388 -32.94 28.28 -6.64
N ARG A 389 -33.31 26.99 -6.51
CA ARG A 389 -34.34 26.51 -5.57
C ARG A 389 -33.93 26.70 -4.11
N HIS A 390 -32.64 26.69 -3.80
CA HIS A 390 -32.14 26.90 -2.44
C HIS A 390 -32.17 28.37 -2.00
N LYS A 391 -31.97 29.32 -2.92
CA LYS A 391 -32.00 30.76 -2.61
C LYS A 391 -33.40 31.36 -2.56
N SER A 392 -34.39 30.73 -3.21
CA SER A 392 -35.71 31.31 -3.43
C SER A 392 -36.78 30.43 -2.77
N LYS A 393 -37.19 30.78 -1.54
CA LYS A 393 -38.40 30.20 -0.95
C LYS A 393 -39.62 30.74 -1.72
N GLY A 394 -39.99 30.11 -2.84
CA GLY A 394 -41.30 30.33 -3.47
C GLY A 394 -41.36 30.82 -4.91
N LEU A 395 -40.36 30.61 -5.77
CA LEU A 395 -40.56 30.75 -7.23
C LEU A 395 -40.70 29.38 -7.90
N ASN A 396 -41.68 29.31 -8.81
CA ASN A 396 -42.09 28.14 -9.58
C ASN A 396 -40.91 27.39 -10.20
N SER A 397 -41.04 26.06 -10.22
CA SER A 397 -40.08 25.11 -10.76
C SER A 397 -39.66 25.48 -12.19
N LEU A 398 -38.39 25.84 -12.37
CA LEU A 398 -37.74 25.63 -13.66
C LEU A 398 -37.69 24.12 -13.88
N ASP A 399 -38.57 23.60 -14.73
CA ASP A 399 -38.51 22.20 -15.13
C ASP A 399 -37.21 21.99 -15.89
N ALA A 400 -36.42 21.01 -15.44
CA ALA A 400 -35.13 20.65 -16.03
C ALA A 400 -35.25 20.12 -17.48
N HIS A 401 -36.47 20.06 -18.04
CA HIS A 401 -36.79 19.57 -19.37
C HIS A 401 -37.34 20.66 -20.31
N ASP A 402 -37.34 21.92 -19.89
CA ASP A 402 -37.81 23.01 -20.75
C ASP A 402 -36.73 23.40 -21.78
N GLU A 403 -36.98 23.16 -23.08
CA GLU A 403 -36.10 23.56 -24.19
C GLU A 403 -35.82 25.08 -24.17
N GLY A 404 -36.74 25.88 -23.63
CA GLY A 404 -36.55 27.32 -23.45
C GLY A 404 -35.36 27.66 -22.56
N VAL A 405 -35.08 26.85 -21.52
CA VAL A 405 -33.97 27.07 -20.59
C VAL A 405 -32.64 26.67 -21.22
N ALA A 406 -32.61 25.58 -22.00
CA ALA A 406 -31.42 25.17 -22.77
C ALA A 406 -30.98 26.27 -23.75
N ASN A 407 -31.94 26.81 -24.51
CA ASN A 407 -31.69 27.90 -25.43
C ASN A 407 -31.32 29.19 -24.68
N ALA A 408 -31.92 29.47 -23.52
CA ALA A 408 -31.53 30.60 -22.67
C ALA A 408 -30.10 30.48 -22.12
N LEU A 409 -29.64 29.27 -21.75
CA LEU A 409 -28.27 29.04 -21.27
C LEU A 409 -27.22 29.31 -22.36
N VAL A 410 -27.41 28.74 -23.55
CA VAL A 410 -26.49 28.93 -24.67
C VAL A 410 -26.56 30.37 -25.20
N SER A 411 -27.76 30.94 -25.30
CA SER A 411 -27.94 32.33 -25.77
C SER A 411 -27.44 33.37 -24.77
N SER A 412 -27.53 33.12 -23.45
CA SER A 412 -26.99 34.00 -22.41
C SER A 412 -25.47 34.18 -22.55
N CYS A 413 -24.78 33.14 -23.00
CA CYS A 413 -23.33 33.15 -23.22
C CYS A 413 -22.93 33.63 -24.64
N ARG A 414 -23.88 34.14 -25.45
CA ARG A 414 -23.67 34.84 -26.76
C ARG A 414 -22.59 34.23 -27.67
N GLY A 415 -22.54 32.90 -27.79
CA GLY A 415 -21.59 32.24 -28.70
C GLY A 415 -20.18 32.02 -28.15
N LEU A 416 -19.97 32.15 -26.83
CA LEU A 416 -18.76 31.62 -26.18
C LEU A 416 -18.82 30.10 -25.96
N LEU A 417 -20.04 29.54 -25.95
CA LEU A 417 -20.29 28.12 -25.69
C LEU A 417 -20.96 27.47 -26.89
N LYS A 418 -20.57 26.22 -27.17
CA LYS A 418 -21.16 25.35 -28.18
C LYS A 418 -21.59 24.04 -27.53
N VAL A 419 -22.76 23.57 -27.90
CA VAL A 419 -23.25 22.23 -27.53
C VAL A 419 -22.91 21.26 -28.65
N LYS A 420 -22.19 20.18 -28.36
CA LYS A 420 -21.91 19.12 -29.32
C LYS A 420 -23.22 18.38 -29.66
N SER A 421 -23.60 18.31 -30.93
CA SER A 421 -24.90 17.77 -31.37
C SER A 421 -25.16 16.31 -30.98
N ARG A 422 -24.12 15.48 -30.84
CA ARG A 422 -24.25 14.05 -30.48
C ARG A 422 -24.12 13.78 -28.97
N SER A 423 -23.19 14.42 -28.28
CA SER A 423 -22.92 14.15 -26.86
C SER A 423 -23.68 15.07 -25.90
N GLN A 424 -24.31 16.14 -26.40
CA GLN A 424 -24.93 17.18 -25.58
C GLN A 424 -23.94 17.85 -24.60
N GLU A 425 -22.64 17.72 -24.82
CA GLU A 425 -21.61 18.35 -24.00
C GLU A 425 -21.52 19.85 -24.30
N VAL A 426 -21.50 20.64 -23.23
CA VAL A 426 -21.24 22.07 -23.31
C VAL A 426 -19.73 22.28 -23.37
N THR A 427 -19.26 22.87 -24.45
CA THR A 427 -17.83 23.11 -24.71
C THR A 427 -17.59 24.56 -25.08
N TRP A 428 -16.36 25.04 -24.90
CA TRP A 428 -15.97 26.36 -25.38
C TRP A 428 -15.96 26.37 -26.91
N VAL A 429 -16.39 27.48 -27.52
CA VAL A 429 -16.30 27.64 -28.99
C VAL A 429 -14.84 27.70 -29.46
N HIS A 430 -13.93 28.14 -28.59
CA HIS A 430 -12.50 28.18 -28.84
C HIS A 430 -11.72 27.93 -27.54
N ASP A 431 -10.63 27.17 -27.59
CA ASP A 431 -9.87 26.76 -26.39
C ASP A 431 -9.25 27.93 -25.63
N SER A 432 -8.94 29.05 -26.32
CA SER A 432 -8.47 30.28 -25.66
C SER A 432 -9.55 30.97 -24.80
N ALA A 433 -10.83 30.65 -24.98
CA ALA A 433 -11.91 31.21 -24.15
C ALA A 433 -11.90 30.61 -22.73
N SER A 434 -11.34 29.41 -22.55
CA SER A 434 -11.17 28.79 -21.22
C SER A 434 -10.21 29.57 -20.32
N VAL A 435 -9.25 30.30 -20.91
CA VAL A 435 -8.24 31.12 -20.21
C VAL A 435 -8.86 32.31 -19.47
N LEU A 436 -10.02 32.79 -19.93
CA LEU A 436 -10.70 33.96 -19.38
C LEU A 436 -11.32 33.74 -18.01
N VAL A 437 -11.48 32.48 -17.61
CA VAL A 437 -12.28 32.12 -16.45
C VAL A 437 -11.52 31.19 -15.48
N GLY A 438 -10.25 30.89 -15.78
CA GLY A 438 -9.34 30.22 -14.88
C GLY A 438 -8.73 31.16 -13.82
N PRO A 439 -8.06 30.64 -12.79
CA PRO A 439 -7.40 31.44 -11.73
C PRO A 439 -6.34 32.43 -12.27
N ASN A 440 -5.87 32.24 -13.50
CA ASN A 440 -4.93 33.12 -14.20
C ASN A 440 -5.60 34.23 -15.03
N ALA A 441 -6.94 34.34 -15.01
CA ALA A 441 -7.69 35.33 -15.78
C ALA A 441 -7.27 36.77 -15.47
N SER A 442 -6.88 37.05 -14.21
CA SER A 442 -6.40 38.37 -13.76
C SER A 442 -5.12 38.86 -14.45
N ARG A 443 -4.35 37.98 -15.10
CA ARG A 443 -3.16 38.38 -15.88
C ARG A 443 -3.50 38.98 -17.25
N TYR A 444 -4.72 38.79 -17.74
CA TYR A 444 -5.13 39.17 -19.09
C TYR A 444 -6.12 40.36 -19.12
N PHE A 445 -6.59 40.84 -17.96
CA PHE A 445 -7.45 42.02 -17.84
C PHE A 445 -6.72 43.19 -17.17
N PRO A 446 -6.68 44.39 -17.79
CA PRO A 446 -6.19 45.61 -17.12
C PRO A 446 -7.07 45.99 -15.93
N SER A 447 -6.46 46.50 -14.86
CA SER A 447 -7.10 46.86 -13.59
C SER A 447 -8.23 47.90 -13.72
N GLU A 448 -8.23 48.70 -14.79
CA GLU A 448 -9.22 49.76 -15.05
C GLU A 448 -10.59 49.21 -15.47
N ILE A 449 -10.66 48.04 -16.11
CA ILE A 449 -11.92 47.39 -16.46
C ILE A 449 -12.55 46.73 -15.21
N MET A 450 -11.75 46.33 -14.21
CA MET A 450 -12.26 45.89 -12.90
C MET A 450 -12.92 47.04 -12.11
N LEU A 451 -12.59 48.30 -12.39
CA LEU A 451 -13.20 49.46 -11.72
C LEU A 451 -14.65 49.70 -12.18
N GLY A 452 -15.01 49.35 -13.42
CA GLY A 452 -16.40 49.42 -13.93
C GLY A 452 -17.34 48.28 -13.45
N PHE A 453 -16.91 47.46 -12.51
CA PHE A 453 -17.72 46.42 -11.83
C PHE A 453 -18.02 46.75 -10.36
N GLN A 454 -17.72 47.98 -9.91
CA GLN A 454 -18.08 48.41 -8.56
C GLN A 454 -19.60 48.61 -8.44
N GLU A 455 -20.17 48.17 -7.31
CA GLU A 455 -21.58 48.26 -6.88
C GLU A 455 -22.52 47.06 -7.22
N PRO A 456 -22.10 45.78 -7.11
CA PRO A 456 -22.15 45.09 -5.80
C PRO A 456 -21.13 43.93 -5.62
N LEU A 457 -20.02 43.92 -6.37
CA LEU A 457 -19.03 42.83 -6.40
C LEU A 457 -17.73 43.16 -5.64
N ARG A 458 -17.83 43.64 -4.40
CA ARG A 458 -16.66 43.74 -3.50
C ARG A 458 -16.22 42.34 -3.05
N THR A 459 -15.39 41.68 -3.84
CA THR A 459 -14.22 40.90 -3.40
C THR A 459 -13.55 40.30 -4.63
N PRO A 460 -12.23 40.00 -4.60
CA PRO A 460 -11.53 39.19 -5.60
C PRO A 460 -12.07 37.74 -5.72
N GLY A 461 -13.28 37.47 -5.22
CA GLY A 461 -14.05 36.23 -5.34
C GLY A 461 -15.04 36.30 -6.50
N PHE A 462 -14.63 36.83 -7.66
CA PHE A 462 -15.45 36.86 -8.89
C PHE A 462 -15.87 35.44 -9.34
N LEU A 463 -15.19 34.42 -8.80
CA LEU A 463 -15.48 33.01 -8.99
C LEU A 463 -15.61 32.30 -7.63
N VAL A 464 -16.60 32.68 -6.81
CA VAL A 464 -17.01 31.83 -5.68
C VAL A 464 -17.30 30.44 -6.24
N ASN A 465 -16.74 29.39 -5.64
CA ASN A 465 -16.96 27.99 -6.00
C ASN A 465 -18.44 27.58 -5.79
N LYS A 466 -19.35 28.12 -6.62
CA LYS A 466 -20.78 27.84 -6.61
C LYS A 466 -21.05 26.38 -6.98
N LEU A 467 -20.13 25.75 -7.73
CA LEU A 467 -20.18 24.35 -8.09
C LEU A 467 -20.14 23.45 -6.85
N GLN A 468 -19.33 23.78 -5.84
CA GLN A 468 -19.32 23.09 -4.54
C GLN A 468 -20.72 23.11 -3.91
N ASN A 469 -21.37 24.28 -3.85
CA ASN A 469 -22.72 24.40 -3.30
C ASN A 469 -23.76 23.62 -4.10
N MET A 470 -23.63 23.58 -5.43
CA MET A 470 -24.51 22.79 -6.28
C MET A 470 -24.32 21.29 -6.06
N CYS A 471 -23.08 20.82 -5.91
CA CYS A 471 -22.81 19.42 -5.59
C CYS A 471 -23.42 19.05 -4.23
N ILE A 472 -23.21 19.86 -3.19
CA ILE A 472 -23.75 19.61 -1.85
C ILE A 472 -25.29 19.69 -1.86
N ALA A 473 -25.89 20.66 -2.56
CA ALA A 473 -27.34 20.79 -2.67
C ALA A 473 -27.97 19.60 -3.42
N CYS A 474 -27.27 19.08 -4.44
CA CYS A 474 -27.67 17.87 -5.14
C CYS A 474 -27.61 16.67 -4.19
N LEU A 475 -26.50 16.46 -3.48
CA LEU A 475 -26.33 15.35 -2.53
C LEU A 475 -27.34 15.40 -1.36
N ALA A 476 -27.70 16.59 -0.89
CA ALA A 476 -28.67 16.79 0.19
C ALA A 476 -30.15 16.76 -0.27
N HIS A 477 -30.42 16.44 -1.54
CA HIS A 477 -31.78 16.43 -2.08
C HIS A 477 -32.66 15.35 -1.42
N SER A 478 -33.95 15.65 -1.23
CA SER A 478 -34.88 14.79 -0.48
C SER A 478 -35.06 13.40 -1.09
N GLU A 479 -34.93 13.26 -2.41
CA GLU A 479 -35.04 11.98 -3.12
C GLU A 479 -34.03 10.94 -2.60
N PHE A 480 -32.81 11.37 -2.28
CA PHE A 480 -31.71 10.47 -1.90
C PHE A 480 -31.82 9.97 -0.46
N LYS A 481 -32.71 10.56 0.35
CA LYS A 481 -33.05 10.06 1.69
C LYS A 481 -33.70 8.67 1.68
N SER A 482 -34.21 8.24 0.52
CA SER A 482 -34.76 6.90 0.32
C SER A 482 -33.70 5.78 0.35
N GLY A 483 -32.41 6.13 0.31
CA GLY A 483 -31.31 5.18 0.39
C GLY A 483 -30.83 4.64 -0.96
N PRO A 484 -29.91 3.65 -0.93
CA PRO A 484 -29.39 3.00 -2.14
C PRO A 484 -30.49 2.25 -2.91
N CYS A 485 -30.39 2.25 -4.24
CA CYS A 485 -31.30 1.54 -5.13
C CYS A 485 -31.10 0.03 -5.00
N ARG A 486 -32.20 -0.75 -5.00
CA ARG A 486 -32.19 -2.22 -4.87
C ARG A 486 -31.93 -2.98 -6.17
N SER A 487 -31.92 -2.29 -7.31
CA SER A 487 -31.65 -2.89 -8.62
C SER A 487 -30.97 -1.88 -9.55
N ASP A 488 -30.21 -2.40 -10.52
CA ASP A 488 -29.57 -1.58 -11.55
C ASP A 488 -30.59 -0.75 -12.34
N ARG A 489 -31.78 -1.30 -12.59
CA ARG A 489 -32.88 -0.58 -13.27
C ARG A 489 -33.30 0.67 -12.50
N LEU A 490 -33.56 0.54 -11.18
CA LEU A 490 -33.96 1.68 -10.35
C LEU A 490 -32.83 2.71 -10.24
N LEU A 491 -31.57 2.26 -10.26
CA LEU A 491 -30.42 3.15 -10.26
C LEU A 491 -30.34 3.94 -11.57
N GLU A 492 -30.49 3.29 -12.73
CA GLU A 492 -30.51 3.95 -14.04
C GLU A 492 -31.70 4.91 -14.19
N GLU A 493 -32.88 4.55 -13.68
CA GLU A 493 -34.05 5.44 -13.63
C GLU A 493 -33.74 6.69 -12.78
N ARG A 494 -33.09 6.53 -11.62
CA ARG A 494 -32.65 7.64 -10.76
C ARG A 494 -31.60 8.52 -11.47
N LEU A 495 -30.62 7.93 -12.15
CA LEU A 495 -29.57 8.67 -12.86
C LEU A 495 -30.11 9.40 -14.10
N THR A 496 -31.13 8.83 -14.76
CA THR A 496 -31.83 9.48 -15.88
C THR A 496 -32.64 10.68 -15.39
N ARG A 497 -33.31 10.56 -14.24
CA ARG A 497 -34.06 11.66 -13.61
C ARG A 497 -33.14 12.72 -12.99
N TYR A 498 -31.95 12.32 -12.54
CA TYR A 498 -30.95 13.20 -11.95
C TYR A 498 -29.58 13.14 -12.67
N PRO A 499 -29.46 13.70 -13.88
CA PRO A 499 -28.21 13.68 -14.66
C PRO A 499 -26.98 14.21 -13.92
N PHE A 500 -27.13 15.29 -13.13
CA PHE A 500 -26.02 15.92 -12.41
C PHE A 500 -25.56 15.12 -11.19
N TYR A 501 -26.39 14.22 -10.66
CA TYR A 501 -26.08 13.46 -9.44
C TYR A 501 -24.81 12.62 -9.59
N ARG A 502 -24.60 12.04 -10.78
CA ARG A 502 -23.40 11.26 -11.10
C ARG A 502 -22.13 12.08 -10.98
N TYR A 503 -22.16 13.33 -11.44
CA TYR A 503 -21.05 14.27 -11.30
C TYR A 503 -20.82 14.64 -9.84
N ALA A 504 -21.89 14.98 -9.13
CA ALA A 504 -21.82 15.37 -7.71
C ALA A 504 -21.20 14.25 -6.85
N CYS A 505 -21.68 13.00 -6.95
CA CYS A 505 -21.14 11.87 -6.18
C CYS A 505 -19.65 11.62 -6.43
N LYS A 506 -19.17 11.85 -7.66
CA LYS A 506 -17.76 11.62 -8.04
C LYS A 506 -16.81 12.72 -7.62
N TYR A 507 -17.22 13.99 -7.76
CA TYR A 507 -16.30 15.12 -7.66
C TYR A 507 -16.57 16.05 -6.47
N TRP A 508 -17.65 15.87 -5.70
CA TRP A 508 -17.99 16.80 -4.62
C TRP A 508 -16.80 17.04 -3.68
N ALA A 509 -16.14 15.99 -3.19
CA ALA A 509 -15.05 16.08 -2.23
C ALA A 509 -13.84 16.87 -2.76
N GLN A 510 -13.57 16.81 -4.07
CA GLN A 510 -12.50 17.59 -4.71
C GLN A 510 -12.84 19.08 -4.85
N HIS A 511 -14.14 19.41 -4.82
CA HIS A 511 -14.62 20.78 -4.80
C HIS A 511 -14.72 21.35 -3.39
N VAL A 512 -14.50 20.54 -2.35
CA VAL A 512 -14.56 20.97 -0.96
C VAL A 512 -13.30 21.75 -0.55
N LEU A 513 -13.21 23.01 -0.98
CA LEU A 513 -12.28 24.03 -0.48
C LEU A 513 -12.89 24.74 0.75
N PRO A 514 -12.11 25.45 1.61
CA PRO A 514 -12.52 25.83 2.97
C PRO A 514 -13.91 26.48 2.97
N LEU A 515 -14.87 25.73 3.51
CA LEU A 515 -16.29 26.09 3.48
C LEU A 515 -16.54 27.30 4.37
N LYS A 516 -17.08 28.38 3.79
CA LYS A 516 -17.68 29.46 4.58
C LYS A 516 -18.87 28.90 5.38
N ASP A 517 -19.02 29.31 6.63
CA ASP A 517 -19.97 28.74 7.61
C ASP A 517 -21.41 28.57 7.09
N LYS A 518 -21.90 29.48 6.25
CA LYS A 518 -23.28 29.46 5.73
C LYS A 518 -23.62 28.26 4.83
N ASN A 519 -22.63 27.55 4.30
CA ASN A 519 -22.85 26.38 3.43
C ASN A 519 -22.67 25.04 4.15
N LYS A 520 -22.24 25.07 5.43
CA LYS A 520 -22.02 23.85 6.22
C LYS A 520 -23.33 23.15 6.57
N ASP A 521 -24.45 23.87 6.71
CA ASP A 521 -25.76 23.29 7.06
C ASP A 521 -26.24 22.20 6.09
N LEU A 522 -26.09 22.43 4.78
CA LEU A 522 -26.47 21.44 3.77
C LEU A 522 -25.51 20.25 3.76
N LEU A 523 -24.22 20.51 3.98
CA LEU A 523 -23.23 19.45 4.08
C LEU A 523 -23.54 18.55 5.27
N TRP A 524 -23.88 19.13 6.43
CA TRP A 524 -24.26 18.37 7.62
C TRP A 524 -25.55 17.58 7.39
N ARG A 525 -26.58 18.19 6.77
CA ARG A 525 -27.80 17.46 6.40
C ARG A 525 -27.55 16.24 5.52
N PHE A 526 -26.53 16.30 4.66
CA PHE A 526 -26.10 15.16 3.84
C PHE A 526 -25.31 14.14 4.68
N LEU A 527 -24.24 14.57 5.36
CA LEU A 527 -23.34 13.67 6.11
C LEU A 527 -24.01 13.01 7.33
N GLU A 528 -25.02 13.63 7.91
CA GLU A 528 -25.83 13.08 9.01
C GLU A 528 -26.94 12.13 8.51
N ASN A 529 -27.17 12.02 7.20
CA ASN A 529 -28.16 11.11 6.65
C ASN A 529 -27.48 9.88 6.04
N ASP A 530 -27.35 8.81 6.83
CA ASP A 530 -26.64 7.58 6.44
C ASP A 530 -27.22 6.95 5.16
N GLN A 531 -28.54 7.07 4.94
CA GLN A 531 -29.19 6.59 3.71
C GLN A 531 -28.75 7.38 2.47
N SER A 532 -28.68 8.72 2.59
CA SER A 532 -28.22 9.58 1.50
C SER A 532 -26.74 9.37 1.21
N VAL A 533 -25.94 9.17 2.26
CA VAL A 533 -24.50 8.84 2.17
C VAL A 533 -24.30 7.50 1.44
N ALA A 534 -25.00 6.44 1.86
CA ALA A 534 -24.94 5.14 1.21
C ALA A 534 -25.38 5.19 -0.26
N ALA A 535 -26.44 5.96 -0.57
CA ALA A 535 -26.90 6.17 -1.94
C ALA A 535 -25.86 6.90 -2.81
N ALA A 536 -25.18 7.91 -2.26
CA ALA A 536 -24.13 8.64 -2.97
C ALA A 536 -22.91 7.75 -3.23
N TYR A 537 -22.55 6.91 -2.26
CA TYR A 537 -21.43 5.98 -2.41
C TYR A 537 -21.72 4.85 -3.42
N GLN A 538 -22.96 4.32 -3.44
CA GLN A 538 -23.39 3.35 -4.45
C GLN A 538 -23.15 3.89 -5.87
N VAL A 539 -23.54 5.15 -6.12
CA VAL A 539 -23.29 5.79 -7.42
C VAL A 539 -21.80 5.98 -7.67
N TYR A 540 -21.04 6.45 -6.66
CA TYR A 540 -19.60 6.63 -6.78
C TYR A 540 -18.88 5.35 -7.24
N LEU A 541 -19.18 4.19 -6.64
CA LEU A 541 -18.60 2.91 -7.03
C LEU A 541 -18.90 2.52 -8.49
N VAL A 542 -20.16 2.66 -8.91
CA VAL A 542 -20.58 2.36 -10.29
C VAL A 542 -19.88 3.30 -11.30
N THR A 543 -19.40 4.47 -10.86
CA THR A 543 -18.64 5.40 -11.73
C THR A 543 -17.13 5.19 -11.78
N GLN A 544 -16.57 4.33 -10.94
CA GLN A 544 -15.12 4.12 -10.86
C GLN A 544 -14.64 2.95 -11.71
N GLU A 545 -15.35 1.80 -11.80
CA GLU A 545 -14.59 0.59 -12.18
C GLU A 545 -15.35 -0.71 -12.54
N MET A 546 -16.52 -0.72 -13.23
CA MET A 546 -17.12 -2.03 -13.62
C MET A 546 -17.80 -2.07 -15.00
N PRO A 547 -17.69 -3.21 -15.74
CA PRO A 547 -18.43 -3.44 -16.99
C PRO A 547 -19.94 -3.33 -16.78
N ARG A 548 -20.65 -2.72 -17.74
CA ARG A 548 -22.13 -2.64 -17.70
C ARG A 548 -22.74 -4.05 -17.76
N GLY A 549 -23.61 -4.40 -16.81
CA GLY A 549 -24.53 -5.54 -16.94
C GLY A 549 -24.45 -6.67 -15.90
N THR A 550 -23.71 -6.54 -14.80
CA THR A 550 -23.47 -7.66 -13.86
C THR A 550 -24.18 -7.58 -12.49
N GLY A 551 -25.20 -6.74 -12.29
CA GLY A 551 -25.84 -6.60 -10.97
C GLY A 551 -24.98 -5.80 -9.97
N SER A 552 -24.06 -4.98 -10.49
CA SER A 552 -22.96 -4.33 -9.78
C SER A 552 -23.38 -3.23 -8.80
N SER A 553 -24.60 -2.68 -8.90
CA SER A 553 -25.07 -1.68 -7.92
C SER A 553 -25.22 -2.25 -6.50
N GLN A 554 -25.40 -3.57 -6.36
CA GLN A 554 -25.61 -4.23 -5.07
C GLN A 554 -24.32 -4.64 -4.36
N VAL A 555 -23.15 -4.43 -4.99
CA VAL A 555 -21.83 -4.71 -4.39
C VAL A 555 -21.40 -3.60 -3.42
N ALA A 556 -22.12 -2.47 -3.39
CA ALA A 556 -21.84 -1.38 -2.47
C ALA A 556 -22.03 -1.85 -1.00
N PRO A 557 -21.06 -1.59 -0.10
CA PRO A 557 -21.21 -1.89 1.31
C PRO A 557 -22.43 -1.16 1.89
N GLN A 558 -23.17 -1.85 2.76
CA GLN A 558 -24.26 -1.24 3.52
C GLN A 558 -23.73 -0.68 4.84
N GLY A 559 -24.49 0.22 5.49
CA GLY A 559 -24.07 0.81 6.77
C GLY A 559 -22.97 1.86 6.67
N ILE A 560 -22.67 2.38 5.47
CA ILE A 560 -21.72 3.48 5.27
C ILE A 560 -22.29 4.77 5.87
N THR A 561 -21.54 5.39 6.77
CA THR A 561 -21.88 6.67 7.42
C THR A 561 -21.10 7.84 6.84
N GLY A 562 -21.48 9.07 7.19
CA GLY A 562 -20.72 10.27 6.80
C GLY A 562 -19.24 10.22 7.18
N MET A 563 -18.89 9.58 8.30
CA MET A 563 -17.51 9.39 8.76
C MET A 563 -16.69 8.59 7.75
N HIS A 564 -17.25 7.50 7.21
CA HIS A 564 -16.58 6.65 6.22
C HIS A 564 -16.26 7.43 4.94
N LEU A 565 -17.20 8.24 4.43
CA LEU A 565 -16.97 9.06 3.24
C LEU A 565 -15.89 10.12 3.47
N VAL A 566 -15.98 10.86 4.57
CA VAL A 566 -15.01 11.90 4.93
C VAL A 566 -13.62 11.30 5.10
N ALA A 567 -13.53 10.11 5.71
CA ALA A 567 -12.30 9.34 5.83
C ALA A 567 -11.74 8.88 4.46
N HIS A 568 -12.59 8.35 3.59
CA HIS A 568 -12.23 7.89 2.24
C HIS A 568 -11.64 9.00 1.37
N PHE A 569 -12.18 10.22 1.48
CA PHE A 569 -11.77 11.37 0.66
C PHE A 569 -10.70 12.25 1.32
N GLY A 570 -10.30 11.99 2.56
CA GLY A 570 -9.23 12.73 3.23
C GLY A 570 -9.63 14.11 3.76
N LEU A 571 -10.91 14.35 4.04
CA LEU A 571 -11.44 15.66 4.44
C LEU A 571 -11.24 15.93 5.94
N HIS A 572 -10.00 16.11 6.38
CA HIS A 572 -9.62 16.15 7.81
C HIS A 572 -10.26 17.29 8.63
N GLU A 573 -10.48 18.48 8.05
CA GLU A 573 -11.15 19.60 8.75
C GLU A 573 -12.61 19.26 9.07
N ILE A 574 -13.32 18.71 8.09
CA ILE A 574 -14.71 18.27 8.24
C ILE A 574 -14.80 17.09 9.19
N LEU A 575 -13.82 16.19 9.18
CA LEU A 575 -13.78 15.06 10.10
C LEU A 575 -13.73 15.53 11.56
N GLY A 576 -12.89 16.52 11.88
CA GLY A 576 -12.80 17.07 13.24
C GLY A 576 -14.15 17.57 13.74
N GLU A 577 -14.83 18.41 12.94
CA GLU A 577 -16.16 18.94 13.27
C GLU A 577 -17.24 17.83 13.31
N LEU A 578 -17.16 16.82 12.44
CA LEU A 578 -18.11 15.71 12.42
C LEU A 578 -17.97 14.82 13.65
N ILE A 579 -16.74 14.61 14.15
CA ILE A 579 -16.46 13.85 15.38
C ILE A 579 -17.12 14.51 16.59
N GLU A 580 -17.06 15.84 16.69
CA GLU A 580 -17.72 16.58 17.77
C GLU A 580 -19.26 16.42 17.73
N ARG A 581 -19.83 16.33 16.53
CA ARG A 581 -21.28 16.15 16.33
C ARG A 581 -21.76 14.71 16.52
N ARG A 582 -20.92 13.72 16.19
CA ARG A 582 -21.27 12.29 16.16
C ARG A 582 -20.16 11.42 16.78
N VAL A 583 -19.91 11.63 18.07
CA VAL A 583 -18.84 10.95 18.82
C VAL A 583 -18.98 9.42 18.81
N ASN A 584 -20.22 8.91 18.79
CA ASN A 584 -20.49 7.46 18.83
C ASN A 584 -20.22 6.72 17.50
N ASP A 585 -20.09 7.45 16.39
CA ASP A 585 -19.99 6.85 15.05
C ASP A 585 -18.53 6.69 14.57
N VAL A 586 -17.55 7.10 15.39
CA VAL A 586 -16.12 7.17 14.99
C VAL A 586 -15.51 5.80 14.69
N ALA A 587 -16.02 4.75 15.34
CA ALA A 587 -15.64 3.35 15.11
C ALA A 587 -16.82 2.50 14.60
N ALA A 588 -17.88 3.13 14.06
CA ALA A 588 -19.00 2.40 13.48
C ALA A 588 -18.52 1.54 12.31
N LYS A 589 -18.97 0.29 12.24
CA LYS A 589 -18.60 -0.64 11.18
C LYS A 589 -19.62 -0.64 10.04
N ASP A 590 -19.14 -0.69 8.81
CA ASP A 590 -19.95 -1.03 7.65
C ASP A 590 -20.33 -2.53 7.64
N SER A 591 -21.13 -2.96 6.65
CA SER A 591 -21.55 -4.36 6.51
C SER A 591 -20.41 -5.36 6.33
N ASN A 592 -19.23 -4.88 5.94
CA ASN A 592 -18.03 -5.69 5.76
C ASN A 592 -17.15 -5.68 7.03
N GLY A 593 -17.56 -4.97 8.09
CA GLY A 593 -16.81 -4.86 9.33
C GLY A 593 -15.72 -3.78 9.31
N HIS A 594 -15.66 -2.93 8.29
CA HIS A 594 -14.65 -1.86 8.19
C HIS A 594 -15.14 -0.59 8.87
N THR A 595 -14.23 0.11 9.55
CA THR A 595 -14.52 1.40 10.19
C THR A 595 -14.02 2.58 9.32
N PRO A 596 -14.32 3.84 9.69
CA PRO A 596 -13.74 5.00 9.02
C PRO A 596 -12.20 4.99 8.95
N LEU A 597 -11.49 4.49 9.98
CA LEU A 597 -10.02 4.41 9.95
C LEU A 597 -9.53 3.46 8.85
N TRP A 598 -10.22 2.33 8.66
CA TRP A 598 -9.87 1.38 7.60
C TRP A 598 -10.00 2.02 6.21
N TRP A 599 -11.05 2.82 6.01
CA TRP A 599 -11.28 3.54 4.77
C TRP A 599 -10.24 4.64 4.52
N ALA A 600 -9.85 5.39 5.55
CA ALA A 600 -8.75 6.36 5.45
C ALA A 600 -7.42 5.67 5.10
N ALA A 601 -7.13 4.54 5.73
CA ALA A 601 -5.94 3.75 5.46
C ALA A 601 -5.93 3.24 4.00
N LYS A 602 -7.02 2.59 3.55
CA LYS A 602 -7.18 2.09 2.17
C LYS A 602 -7.01 3.20 1.13
N SER A 603 -7.51 4.39 1.40
CA SER A 603 -7.36 5.56 0.53
C SER A 603 -6.03 6.30 0.69
N ARG A 604 -5.12 5.84 1.57
CA ARG A 604 -3.82 6.47 1.86
C ARG A 604 -3.92 7.91 2.40
N MET A 605 -4.97 8.20 3.17
CA MET A 605 -5.26 9.53 3.74
C MET A 605 -4.60 9.73 5.11
N LYS A 606 -3.29 10.05 5.12
CA LYS A 606 -2.45 10.10 6.34
C LYS A 606 -2.98 11.04 7.44
N GLU A 607 -3.31 12.29 7.10
CA GLU A 607 -3.76 13.28 8.10
C GLU A 607 -5.10 12.90 8.73
N THR A 608 -5.99 12.31 7.95
CA THR A 608 -7.28 11.81 8.42
C THR A 608 -7.12 10.57 9.30
N ALA A 609 -6.19 9.68 8.95
CA ALA A 609 -5.83 8.53 9.79
C ALA A 609 -5.28 8.96 11.16
N LYS A 610 -4.42 10.00 11.23
CA LYS A 610 -3.90 10.54 12.51
C LYS A 610 -5.02 10.98 13.47
N ILE A 611 -6.10 11.54 12.96
CA ILE A 611 -7.25 11.99 13.78
C ILE A 611 -8.05 10.79 14.33
N LEU A 612 -8.15 9.71 13.55
CA LEU A 612 -8.95 8.52 13.86
C LEU A 612 -8.21 7.49 14.72
N ILE A 613 -6.89 7.36 14.58
CA ILE A 613 -6.03 6.42 15.32
C ILE A 613 -6.27 6.41 16.85
N PRO A 614 -6.37 7.56 17.53
CA PRO A 614 -6.60 7.56 18.98
C PRO A 614 -7.93 6.91 19.38
N ARG A 615 -8.91 6.87 18.47
CA ARG A 615 -10.32 6.55 18.75
C ARG A 615 -10.77 5.19 18.23
N ASP A 616 -9.96 4.48 17.43
CA ASP A 616 -10.32 3.17 16.87
C ASP A 616 -9.17 2.15 16.99
N TYR A 617 -9.36 1.16 17.86
CA TYR A 617 -8.43 0.06 18.07
C TYR A 617 -8.80 -1.20 17.27
N GLU A 618 -10.08 -1.34 16.87
CA GLU A 618 -10.57 -2.56 16.22
C GLU A 618 -10.06 -2.69 14.78
N THR A 619 -9.86 -1.56 14.10
CA THR A 619 -9.28 -1.54 12.76
C THR A 619 -7.85 -2.01 12.74
N VAL A 620 -7.05 -1.61 13.74
CA VAL A 620 -5.63 -1.97 13.78
C VAL A 620 -5.48 -3.48 13.96
N SER A 621 -6.30 -4.08 14.83
CA SER A 621 -6.39 -5.55 14.96
C SER A 621 -6.82 -6.23 13.66
N SER A 622 -7.83 -5.67 12.97
CA SER A 622 -8.33 -6.20 11.71
C SER A 622 -7.29 -6.13 10.58
N LEU A 623 -6.54 -5.04 10.46
CA LEU A 623 -5.48 -4.86 9.47
C LEU A 623 -4.34 -5.86 9.66
N VAL A 624 -3.96 -6.13 10.91
CA VAL A 624 -3.00 -7.18 11.24
C VAL A 624 -3.53 -8.56 10.85
N ARG A 625 -4.79 -8.89 11.20
CA ARG A 625 -5.41 -10.17 10.82
C ARG A 625 -5.39 -10.39 9.30
N PHE A 626 -5.69 -9.36 8.51
CA PHE A 626 -5.65 -9.43 7.04
C PHE A 626 -4.23 -9.43 6.47
N GLY A 627 -3.21 -9.03 7.24
CA GLY A 627 -1.80 -9.06 6.84
C GLY A 627 -1.40 -7.92 5.90
N ASP A 628 -2.12 -6.80 5.93
CA ASP A 628 -1.88 -5.68 5.01
C ASP A 628 -0.70 -4.81 5.46
N VAL A 629 0.51 -5.17 5.01
CA VAL A 629 1.77 -4.52 5.41
C VAL A 629 1.81 -3.05 5.02
N ASP A 630 1.22 -2.68 3.87
CA ASP A 630 1.19 -1.30 3.38
C ASP A 630 0.31 -0.42 4.27
N LEU A 631 -0.85 -0.95 4.68
CA LEU A 631 -1.75 -0.22 5.58
C LEU A 631 -1.19 -0.13 7.00
N VAL A 632 -0.50 -1.17 7.49
CA VAL A 632 0.21 -1.08 8.76
C VAL A 632 1.33 -0.04 8.68
N GLN A 633 2.08 0.05 7.57
CA GLN A 633 3.09 1.11 7.40
C GLN A 633 2.48 2.51 7.48
N LEU A 634 1.30 2.72 6.88
CA LEU A 634 0.61 4.00 6.95
C LEU A 634 0.19 4.37 8.39
N LEU A 635 -0.15 3.38 9.23
CA LEU A 635 -0.40 3.61 10.65
C LEU A 635 0.88 3.99 11.42
N LEU A 636 2.01 3.37 11.09
CA LEU A 636 3.32 3.71 11.66
C LEU A 636 3.77 5.12 11.27
N ASP A 637 3.63 5.47 9.99
CA ASP A 637 3.85 6.82 9.47
C ASP A 637 2.97 7.86 10.19
N ALA A 638 1.74 7.45 10.55
CA ALA A 638 0.78 8.27 11.29
C ALA A 638 1.01 8.26 12.82
N LYS A 639 2.14 7.73 13.30
CA LYS A 639 2.57 7.71 14.71
C LYS A 639 1.59 6.97 15.63
N TYR A 640 1.08 5.82 15.19
CA TYR A 640 0.36 4.89 16.05
C TYR A 640 1.23 4.45 17.25
N ASP A 641 0.67 4.46 18.45
CA ASP A 641 1.36 3.96 19.66
C ASP A 641 1.41 2.43 19.66
N LEU A 642 2.57 1.89 19.29
CA LEU A 642 2.85 0.45 19.24
C LEU A 642 2.65 -0.27 20.59
N ASN A 643 2.78 0.46 21.69
CA ASN A 643 2.74 -0.06 23.05
C ASN A 643 1.36 0.09 23.70
N ARG A 644 0.38 0.62 22.96
CA ARG A 644 -1.00 0.70 23.41
C ARG A 644 -1.55 -0.70 23.65
N ARG A 645 -2.17 -0.90 24.82
CA ARG A 645 -2.76 -2.17 25.22
C ARG A 645 -4.26 -2.20 24.87
N GLY A 646 -4.69 -3.27 24.21
CA GLY A 646 -6.10 -3.54 23.93
C GLY A 646 -6.87 -4.07 25.15
N ALA A 647 -8.12 -4.50 24.92
CA ALA A 647 -9.01 -5.01 25.98
C ALA A 647 -8.44 -6.19 26.79
N TRP A 648 -7.62 -7.05 26.16
CA TRP A 648 -6.95 -8.18 26.81
C TRP A 648 -5.51 -7.87 27.27
N GLY A 649 -5.14 -6.59 27.38
CA GLY A 649 -3.78 -6.20 27.73
C GLY A 649 -2.74 -6.43 26.61
N ARG A 650 -3.16 -6.91 25.43
CA ARG A 650 -2.31 -7.21 24.27
C ARG A 650 -1.85 -5.93 23.56
N THR A 651 -0.58 -5.87 23.20
CA THR A 651 -0.03 -4.85 22.29
C THR A 651 -0.22 -5.27 20.83
N LEU A 652 0.11 -4.37 19.89
CA LEU A 652 0.05 -4.69 18.47
C LEU A 652 0.94 -5.89 18.10
N LEU A 653 2.13 -5.98 18.72
CA LEU A 653 3.06 -7.09 18.53
C LEU A 653 2.45 -8.45 18.96
N HIS A 654 1.70 -8.48 20.07
CA HIS A 654 1.00 -9.71 20.49
C HIS A 654 -0.01 -10.16 19.44
N ASN A 655 -0.78 -9.24 18.86
CA ASN A 655 -1.76 -9.57 17.83
C ASN A 655 -1.06 -10.06 16.55
N THR A 656 0.08 -9.47 16.16
CA THR A 656 0.83 -9.96 14.98
C THR A 656 1.35 -11.37 15.15
N ILE A 657 1.78 -11.74 16.36
CA ILE A 657 2.25 -13.09 16.68
C ILE A 657 1.07 -14.06 16.71
N MET A 658 -0.05 -13.67 17.33
CA MET A 658 -1.25 -14.49 17.38
C MET A 658 -1.83 -14.83 16.01
N GLU A 659 -1.78 -13.89 15.07
CA GLU A 659 -2.31 -13.99 13.70
C GLU A 659 -1.26 -14.49 12.68
N ASP A 660 -0.08 -14.91 13.14
CA ASP A 660 1.01 -15.45 12.32
C ASP A 660 1.48 -14.52 11.18
N LYS A 661 1.83 -13.27 11.56
CA LYS A 661 2.29 -12.22 10.63
C LYS A 661 3.74 -11.82 10.90
N PRO A 662 4.74 -12.66 10.57
CA PRO A 662 6.15 -12.42 10.89
C PRO A 662 6.70 -11.12 10.25
N ILE A 663 6.31 -10.82 9.00
CA ILE A 663 6.74 -9.59 8.29
C ILE A 663 6.30 -8.34 9.05
N ILE A 664 5.06 -8.33 9.55
CA ILE A 664 4.55 -7.19 10.31
C ILE A 664 5.25 -7.15 11.68
N ALA A 665 5.43 -8.29 12.34
CA ALA A 665 6.14 -8.37 13.61
C ALA A 665 7.58 -7.80 13.52
N HIS A 666 8.35 -8.18 12.49
CA HIS A 666 9.70 -7.63 12.27
C HIS A 666 9.67 -6.12 12.10
N LYS A 667 8.72 -5.59 11.30
CA LYS A 667 8.59 -4.15 11.07
C LYS A 667 8.22 -3.37 12.34
N LEU A 668 7.34 -3.92 13.17
CA LEU A 668 7.01 -3.31 14.46
C LEU A 668 8.23 -3.24 15.38
N LEU A 669 9.04 -4.29 15.35
CA LEU A 669 10.25 -4.37 16.15
C LEU A 669 11.37 -3.42 15.65
N GLU A 670 11.47 -3.16 14.34
CA GLU A 670 12.35 -2.12 13.78
C GLU A 670 11.97 -0.70 14.23
N GLU A 671 10.70 -0.48 14.56
CA GLU A 671 10.15 0.81 15.04
C GLU A 671 10.09 0.89 16.58
N ASP A 672 10.97 0.18 17.30
CA ASP A 672 11.10 0.18 18.77
C ASP A 672 9.82 -0.26 19.53
N ALA A 673 9.02 -1.19 18.98
CA ALA A 673 7.94 -1.81 19.75
C ALA A 673 8.48 -2.54 20.99
N LYS A 674 7.84 -2.35 22.15
CA LYS A 674 8.26 -3.05 23.38
C LYS A 674 7.95 -4.54 23.26
N PHE A 675 9.00 -5.35 23.40
CA PHE A 675 8.96 -6.80 23.19
C PHE A 675 8.92 -7.65 24.47
N ASP A 676 9.08 -7.04 25.66
CA ASP A 676 9.03 -7.74 26.96
C ASP A 676 7.77 -7.43 27.79
N GLN A 677 6.81 -6.69 27.22
CA GLN A 677 5.55 -6.43 27.92
C GLN A 677 4.67 -7.68 27.89
N ALA A 678 4.20 -8.14 29.05
CA ALA A 678 3.25 -9.23 29.12
C ALA A 678 1.81 -8.78 28.80
N ASP A 679 1.00 -9.64 28.20
CA ASP A 679 -0.44 -9.41 28.03
C ASP A 679 -1.25 -9.67 29.31
N GLY A 680 -2.59 -9.66 29.21
CA GLY A 680 -3.48 -9.92 30.36
C GLY A 680 -3.36 -11.33 30.95
N ASN A 681 -2.80 -12.29 30.20
CA ASN A 681 -2.55 -13.66 30.66
C ASN A 681 -1.14 -13.83 31.25
N GLY A 682 -0.29 -12.80 31.19
CA GLY A 682 1.10 -12.88 31.62
C GLY A 682 2.06 -13.37 30.52
N ASP A 683 1.57 -13.56 29.29
CA ASP A 683 2.39 -14.00 28.17
C ASP A 683 3.15 -12.84 27.55
N THR A 684 4.46 -13.00 27.34
CA THR A 684 5.28 -12.05 26.58
C THR A 684 5.19 -12.37 25.07
N PRO A 685 5.55 -11.42 24.19
CA PRO A 685 5.71 -11.70 22.76
C PRO A 685 6.58 -12.93 22.49
N LEU A 686 7.66 -13.13 23.27
CA LEU A 686 8.52 -14.30 23.13
C LEU A 686 7.80 -15.60 23.54
N SER A 687 7.09 -15.63 24.67
CA SER A 687 6.37 -16.85 25.09
C SER A 687 5.28 -17.23 24.10
N LEU A 688 4.56 -16.25 23.54
CA LEU A 688 3.56 -16.46 22.49
C LEU A 688 4.18 -16.99 21.20
N ALA A 689 5.32 -16.44 20.76
CA ALA A 689 6.01 -16.90 19.57
C ALA A 689 6.44 -18.38 19.71
N LEU A 690 6.94 -18.77 20.89
CA LEU A 690 7.30 -20.16 21.19
C LEU A 690 6.08 -21.08 21.21
N GLN A 691 4.98 -20.66 21.86
CA GLN A 691 3.74 -21.46 21.91
C GLN A 691 3.15 -21.69 20.50
N LYS A 692 3.31 -20.73 19.60
CA LYS A 692 2.86 -20.81 18.20
C LYS A 692 3.85 -21.49 17.26
N GLY A 693 5.07 -21.79 17.72
CA GLY A 693 6.13 -22.36 16.88
C GLY A 693 6.74 -21.38 15.86
N GLN A 694 6.63 -20.08 16.10
CA GLN A 694 7.15 -19.04 15.21
C GLN A 694 8.64 -18.78 15.44
N ARG A 695 9.47 -19.69 14.94
CA ARG A 695 10.93 -19.64 15.10
C ARG A 695 11.56 -18.32 14.66
N GLN A 696 11.23 -17.81 13.47
CA GLN A 696 11.84 -16.58 12.94
C GLN A 696 11.56 -15.36 13.81
N THR A 697 10.32 -15.24 14.31
CA THR A 697 9.93 -14.19 15.24
C THR A 697 10.65 -14.34 16.58
N ALA A 698 10.76 -15.56 17.11
CA ALA A 698 11.50 -15.84 18.34
C ALA A 698 13.00 -15.51 18.22
N ASP A 699 13.65 -15.91 17.11
CA ASP A 699 15.05 -15.57 16.80
C ASP A 699 15.26 -14.04 16.75
N THR A 700 14.32 -13.29 16.16
CA THR A 700 14.42 -11.83 16.09
C THR A 700 14.22 -11.16 17.45
N LEU A 701 13.27 -11.65 18.25
CA LEU A 701 13.07 -11.17 19.61
C LEU A 701 14.33 -11.40 20.47
N LEU A 702 14.97 -12.56 20.33
CA LEU A 702 16.25 -12.85 20.99
C LEU A 702 17.38 -11.94 20.51
N ASP A 703 17.46 -11.67 19.20
CA ASP A 703 18.43 -10.76 18.61
C ASP A 703 18.31 -9.33 19.16
N MET A 704 17.11 -8.94 19.59
CA MET A 704 16.81 -7.66 20.25
C MET A 704 16.98 -7.70 21.77
N GLY A 705 17.32 -8.85 22.33
CA GLY A 705 17.56 -9.02 23.76
C GLY A 705 16.29 -9.29 24.58
N ALA A 706 15.23 -9.85 23.97
CA ALA A 706 14.02 -10.23 24.70
C ALA A 706 14.34 -11.19 25.85
N SER A 707 13.65 -10.98 26.96
CA SER A 707 13.77 -11.78 28.18
C SER A 707 13.24 -13.18 27.93
N THR A 708 14.05 -14.19 28.23
CA THR A 708 13.62 -15.61 28.21
C THR A 708 12.92 -16.01 29.51
N LYS A 709 12.61 -15.07 30.39
CA LYS A 709 11.93 -15.34 31.66
C LYS A 709 10.56 -15.93 31.41
N ASN A 710 10.15 -16.87 32.25
CA ASN A 710 8.86 -17.59 32.15
C ASN A 710 8.68 -18.44 30.87
N THR A 711 9.74 -18.65 30.09
CA THR A 711 9.74 -19.65 29.00
C THR A 711 10.26 -20.99 29.49
N THR A 712 9.68 -22.10 29.03
CA THR A 712 10.10 -23.46 29.40
C THR A 712 10.93 -24.12 28.30
N VAL A 713 11.83 -25.03 28.68
CA VAL A 713 12.64 -25.80 27.73
C VAL A 713 11.77 -26.55 26.72
N GLU A 714 10.61 -27.05 27.16
CA GLU A 714 9.64 -27.73 26.30
C GLU A 714 9.08 -26.81 25.21
N GLN A 715 8.71 -25.57 25.56
CA GLN A 715 8.26 -24.57 24.57
C GLN A 715 9.33 -24.30 23.51
N TRP A 716 10.60 -24.20 23.91
CA TRP A 716 11.73 -24.06 22.99
C TRP A 716 11.91 -25.29 22.08
N ARG A 717 11.89 -26.51 22.63
CA ARG A 717 12.03 -27.73 21.83
C ARG A 717 10.89 -27.88 20.82
N ASN A 718 9.66 -27.62 21.26
CA ASN A 718 8.47 -27.70 20.42
C ASN A 718 8.53 -26.66 19.29
N ALA A 719 8.90 -25.42 19.59
CA ALA A 719 9.01 -24.36 18.59
C ALA A 719 10.09 -24.59 17.54
N TYR A 720 11.19 -25.26 17.91
CA TYR A 720 12.34 -25.53 17.03
C TYR A 720 12.33 -26.94 16.43
N GLY A 721 11.31 -27.75 16.70
CA GLY A 721 11.15 -29.10 16.17
C GLY A 721 12.27 -30.07 16.60
N LYS A 722 12.80 -29.92 17.82
CA LYS A 722 13.92 -30.73 18.32
C LYS A 722 13.41 -31.88 19.22
N SER A 723 14.01 -33.07 19.06
CA SER A 723 13.69 -34.28 19.83
C SER A 723 14.06 -34.16 21.32
N GLN A 724 13.55 -35.06 22.16
CA GLN A 724 13.72 -35.04 23.62
C GLN A 724 15.18 -35.10 24.14
N CYS A 725 16.17 -35.33 23.27
CA CYS A 725 17.56 -35.62 23.66
C CYS A 725 18.63 -34.59 23.20
N SER A 726 18.28 -33.33 22.90
CA SER A 726 19.29 -32.29 22.61
C SER A 726 19.50 -31.33 23.78
N VAL A 727 20.78 -31.02 24.07
CA VAL A 727 21.16 -29.99 25.05
C VAL A 727 20.87 -28.62 24.43
N MET A 728 20.12 -27.78 25.13
CA MET A 728 19.84 -26.42 24.72
C MET A 728 20.91 -25.48 25.29
N HIS A 729 21.59 -24.75 24.41
CA HIS A 729 22.61 -23.76 24.74
C HIS A 729 22.07 -22.36 24.44
N ILE A 730 21.92 -21.54 25.47
CA ILE A 730 21.51 -20.14 25.36
C ILE A 730 22.73 -19.28 25.67
N THR A 731 23.19 -18.51 24.68
CA THR A 731 24.25 -17.51 24.86
C THR A 731 23.60 -16.14 25.02
N ARG A 732 23.89 -15.44 26.13
CA ARG A 732 23.39 -14.10 26.43
C ARG A 732 24.55 -13.10 26.43
N ALA A 733 24.58 -12.23 25.42
CA ALA A 733 25.44 -11.05 25.34
C ALA A 733 24.65 -9.78 25.70
N VAL A 734 25.35 -8.66 25.95
CA VAL A 734 24.78 -7.40 26.47
C VAL A 734 23.55 -6.89 25.70
N ARG A 735 23.43 -7.19 24.40
CA ARG A 735 22.30 -6.78 23.53
C ARG A 735 21.73 -7.89 22.67
N LYS A 736 22.18 -9.13 22.84
CA LYS A 736 21.84 -10.23 21.93
C LYS A 736 21.79 -11.54 22.68
N SER A 737 20.68 -12.24 22.58
CA SER A 737 20.56 -13.62 23.01
C SER A 737 20.52 -14.53 21.79
N SER A 738 21.05 -15.75 21.89
CA SER A 738 20.93 -16.73 20.82
C SER A 738 20.76 -18.12 21.41
N VAL A 739 19.98 -18.96 20.74
CA VAL A 739 19.71 -20.34 21.15
C VAL A 739 20.28 -21.30 20.13
N LYS A 740 21.02 -22.30 20.62
CA LYS A 740 21.57 -23.41 19.85
C LYS A 740 21.15 -24.72 20.48
N PHE A 741 20.99 -25.75 19.68
CA PHE A 741 20.77 -27.11 20.15
C PHE A 741 21.97 -27.95 19.73
N LEU A 742 22.64 -28.57 20.71
CA LEU A 742 23.80 -29.42 20.49
C LEU A 742 23.34 -30.88 20.32
N GLU A 743 23.81 -31.54 19.27
CA GLU A 743 23.52 -32.94 18.94
C GLU A 743 24.81 -33.75 19.18
N GLY A 744 24.84 -34.51 20.28
CA GLY A 744 26.05 -35.17 20.79
C GLY A 744 26.36 -34.71 22.22
N GLU A 745 26.22 -35.59 23.20
CA GLU A 745 26.52 -35.28 24.60
C GLU A 745 28.01 -35.49 24.88
N THR A 746 28.89 -34.58 24.44
CA THR A 746 30.30 -34.60 24.89
C THR A 746 30.64 -33.37 25.73
N GLN A 747 31.34 -33.58 26.84
CA GLN A 747 31.78 -32.49 27.70
C GLN A 747 32.71 -31.51 26.96
N ASP A 748 33.51 -32.03 26.02
CA ASP A 748 34.44 -31.23 25.21
C ASP A 748 33.71 -30.27 24.26
N GLU A 749 32.59 -30.69 23.64
CA GLU A 749 31.76 -29.80 22.79
C GLU A 749 31.08 -28.70 23.62
N MET A 750 30.64 -29.03 24.84
CA MET A 750 30.03 -28.06 25.76
C MET A 750 31.05 -27.05 26.29
N GLU A 751 32.29 -27.48 26.57
CA GLU A 751 33.38 -26.61 26.99
C GLU A 751 33.91 -25.74 25.83
N ALA A 752 33.98 -26.26 24.61
CA ALA A 752 34.36 -25.52 23.41
C ALA A 752 33.33 -24.44 23.00
N ALA A 753 32.05 -24.62 23.37
CA ALA A 753 30.97 -23.68 23.05
C ALA A 753 30.95 -22.43 23.97
N VAL A 754 31.73 -22.42 25.05
CA VAL A 754 31.75 -21.33 26.04
C VAL A 754 32.40 -20.07 25.48
N GLN A 755 31.70 -18.94 25.60
CA GLN A 755 32.18 -17.62 25.21
C GLN A 755 32.46 -16.78 26.46
N HIS A 756 33.74 -16.49 26.75
CA HIS A 756 34.16 -15.76 27.96
C HIS A 756 33.63 -14.32 28.12
N GLN A 757 32.97 -13.76 27.11
CA GLN A 757 32.35 -12.42 27.13
C GLN A 757 30.80 -12.46 27.23
N ALA A 758 30.20 -13.66 27.24
CA ALA A 758 28.76 -13.86 27.32
C ALA A 758 28.41 -14.78 28.51
N MET A 759 27.15 -14.79 28.93
CA MET A 759 26.64 -15.78 29.86
C MET A 759 26.09 -16.95 29.05
N ASP A 760 26.67 -18.14 29.23
CA ASP A 760 26.23 -19.37 28.57
C ASP A 760 25.41 -20.23 29.52
N LEU A 761 24.19 -20.56 29.12
CA LEU A 761 23.27 -21.43 29.84
C LEU A 761 23.03 -22.71 29.05
N PHE A 762 23.42 -23.85 29.62
CA PHE A 762 23.24 -25.18 29.08
C PHE A 762 22.14 -25.92 29.85
N ILE A 763 21.12 -26.37 29.13
CA ILE A 763 19.99 -27.08 29.71
C ILE A 763 19.91 -28.48 29.13
N SER A 764 20.14 -29.47 29.99
CA SER A 764 20.10 -30.89 29.66
C SER A 764 18.70 -31.46 29.94
N PRO A 765 18.24 -32.48 29.19
CA PRO A 765 17.02 -33.22 29.53
C PRO A 765 17.11 -33.82 30.94
N ALA A 766 15.99 -33.80 31.68
CA ALA A 766 15.89 -34.42 33.01
C ALA A 766 15.81 -35.96 32.95
N THR A 767 15.67 -36.54 31.76
CA THR A 767 15.53 -37.99 31.53
C THR A 767 16.87 -38.74 31.48
N SER A 768 17.99 -38.02 31.32
CA SER A 768 19.35 -38.57 31.33
C SER A 768 20.19 -37.91 32.42
N CYS A 769 21.15 -38.65 32.98
CA CYS A 769 22.18 -38.08 33.84
C CYS A 769 23.20 -37.36 32.95
N PRO A 770 23.32 -36.02 33.03
CA PRO A 770 24.22 -35.27 32.16
C PRO A 770 25.67 -35.73 32.36
N VAL A 771 26.49 -35.72 31.30
CA VAL A 771 27.90 -36.16 31.34
C VAL A 771 28.69 -35.46 32.46
N TRP A 772 28.44 -34.17 32.69
CA TRP A 772 29.10 -33.39 33.75
C TRP A 772 28.72 -33.83 35.18
N MET A 773 27.76 -34.75 35.34
CA MET A 773 27.28 -35.30 36.62
C MET A 773 27.70 -36.77 36.87
N GLN A 774 28.35 -37.43 35.90
CA GLN A 774 28.77 -38.83 36.00
C GLN A 774 29.93 -39.03 37.01
N SER A 775 29.66 -38.91 38.31
CA SER A 775 30.59 -39.24 39.39
C SER A 775 30.14 -40.45 40.21
N ASP A 776 31.07 -41.40 40.41
CA ASP A 776 30.91 -42.63 41.18
C ASP A 776 31.04 -42.35 42.69
N GLN A 777 29.95 -41.91 43.34
CA GLN A 777 29.87 -41.76 44.80
C GLN A 777 28.49 -42.22 45.31
N PRO A 778 28.41 -42.95 46.44
CA PRO A 778 27.15 -43.42 47.01
C PRO A 778 26.27 -42.28 47.56
N SER A 779 24.96 -42.54 47.64
CA SER A 779 23.82 -41.63 47.80
C SER A 779 23.61 -41.03 49.21
N LEU A 780 23.36 -39.70 49.28
CA LEU A 780 22.59 -38.84 50.24
C LEU A 780 22.96 -37.33 49.97
N PRO A 781 22.43 -36.31 50.70
CA PRO A 781 21.08 -35.75 50.59
C PRO A 781 21.05 -34.40 49.80
N LEU A 782 22.15 -33.65 49.74
CA LEU A 782 22.38 -32.49 48.86
C LEU A 782 23.89 -32.25 48.85
N GLN A 783 24.57 -32.41 47.72
CA GLN A 783 26.01 -32.19 47.61
C GLN A 783 26.28 -30.80 47.04
N HIS A 784 27.10 -30.02 47.73
CA HIS A 784 27.60 -28.72 47.28
C HIS A 784 29.13 -28.74 47.34
N ASP A 785 29.77 -28.69 46.18
CA ASP A 785 31.21 -28.59 46.05
C ASP A 785 31.59 -27.27 45.39
N SER A 786 32.56 -26.57 45.96
CA SER A 786 33.22 -25.43 45.33
C SER A 786 34.69 -25.76 45.08
N PHE A 787 35.15 -25.52 43.86
CA PHE A 787 36.54 -25.74 43.49
C PHE A 787 37.10 -24.55 42.73
N TRP A 788 38.32 -24.17 43.08
CA TRP A 788 39.03 -23.06 42.47
C TRP A 788 40.15 -23.56 41.56
N LYS A 789 40.04 -23.27 40.25
CA LYS A 789 41.07 -23.53 39.24
C LYS A 789 41.53 -22.20 38.64
N GLY A 790 42.58 -21.62 39.22
CA GLY A 790 43.19 -20.40 38.71
C GLY A 790 42.27 -19.18 38.76
N GLN A 791 41.67 -18.79 37.64
CA GLN A 791 40.73 -17.65 37.62
C GLN A 791 39.27 -18.08 37.77
N VAL A 792 38.96 -19.38 37.72
CA VAL A 792 37.59 -19.90 37.73
C VAL A 792 37.27 -20.53 39.09
N ILE A 793 36.18 -20.10 39.73
CA ILE A 793 35.51 -20.86 40.80
C ILE A 793 34.29 -21.54 40.20
N THR A 794 34.20 -22.85 40.34
CA THR A 794 33.01 -23.60 39.96
C THR A 794 32.29 -24.08 41.19
N TYR A 795 30.98 -23.85 41.21
CA TYR A 795 30.05 -24.38 42.18
C TYR A 795 29.28 -25.52 41.51
N LEU A 796 29.19 -26.67 42.16
CA LEU A 796 28.39 -27.79 41.73
C LEU A 796 27.42 -28.12 42.85
N VAL A 797 26.13 -28.00 42.57
CA VAL A 797 25.06 -28.40 43.50
C VAL A 797 24.30 -29.56 42.88
N VAL A 798 24.20 -30.67 43.60
CA VAL A 798 23.52 -31.88 43.12
C VAL A 798 22.60 -32.42 44.20
N LEU A 799 21.36 -32.68 43.82
CA LEU A 799 20.36 -33.40 44.58
C LEU A 799 20.28 -34.83 44.03
N LYS A 800 20.81 -35.79 44.78
CA LYS A 800 20.73 -37.23 44.44
C LYS A 800 19.67 -37.89 45.33
N PHE A 801 18.66 -38.52 44.73
CA PHE A 801 17.63 -39.32 45.43
C PHE A 801 17.63 -40.80 44.92
N PRO A 802 17.54 -41.81 45.81
CA PRO A 802 17.80 -43.27 45.54
C PRO A 802 16.62 -44.05 44.89
N ILE A 803 16.81 -45.14 44.08
CA ILE A 803 15.76 -45.75 43.17
C ILE A 803 14.66 -46.63 43.74
N ALA A 804 13.44 -46.52 43.17
CA ALA A 804 12.31 -47.39 43.49
C ALA A 804 12.39 -48.68 42.69
N THR A 805 12.28 -49.79 43.40
CA THR A 805 11.51 -50.94 42.93
C THR A 805 10.34 -51.15 43.90
N MET A 806 9.23 -51.64 43.34
CA MET A 806 7.98 -51.94 44.03
C MET A 806 8.22 -52.64 45.38
N MET A 807 7.42 -52.24 46.36
CA MET A 807 7.18 -52.91 47.66
C MET A 807 7.71 -54.34 47.68
N ASP A 808 8.87 -54.56 48.30
CA ASP A 808 9.20 -55.92 48.72
C ASP A 808 8.21 -56.23 49.85
N GLN A 809 7.35 -57.24 49.68
CA GLN A 809 6.21 -57.54 50.56
C GLN A 809 6.62 -57.90 52.00
N LYS A 810 7.90 -57.73 52.37
CA LYS A 810 8.52 -58.15 53.62
C LYS A 810 9.31 -57.05 54.35
N THR A 811 9.51 -55.86 53.80
CA THR A 811 10.33 -54.81 54.43
C THR A 811 9.68 -53.43 54.26
N GLY A 812 9.62 -52.64 55.33
CA GLY A 812 8.84 -51.41 55.49
C GLY A 812 9.10 -50.24 54.52
N PHE A 813 8.76 -49.02 54.94
CA PHE A 813 8.77 -47.82 54.10
C PHE A 813 10.11 -47.64 53.35
N CYS A 814 10.07 -47.53 52.01
CA CYS A 814 11.25 -47.36 51.17
C CYS A 814 11.05 -46.21 50.17
N LEU A 815 12.10 -45.41 49.96
CA LEU A 815 12.07 -44.18 49.15
C LEU A 815 12.34 -44.44 47.65
N PRO A 816 11.57 -43.84 46.71
CA PRO A 816 11.80 -43.96 45.25
C PRO A 816 12.92 -43.06 44.68
N SER A 817 13.44 -43.37 43.47
CA SER A 817 14.45 -42.50 42.79
C SER A 817 13.79 -41.68 41.78
N MET A 818 14.34 -40.49 41.77
CA MET A 818 14.33 -39.58 40.67
C MET A 818 15.76 -39.45 40.13
N VAL A 819 15.88 -39.26 38.82
CA VAL A 819 17.14 -38.89 38.17
C VAL A 819 17.78 -37.75 38.96
N PRO A 820 19.10 -37.81 39.26
CA PRO A 820 19.74 -36.77 40.05
C PRO A 820 19.58 -35.43 39.34
N ILE A 821 19.05 -34.45 40.07
CA ILE A 821 18.89 -33.08 39.59
C ILE A 821 20.11 -32.31 40.06
N GLY A 822 20.74 -31.54 39.19
CA GLY A 822 21.88 -30.74 39.57
C GLY A 822 22.00 -29.50 38.74
N ILE A 823 22.79 -28.59 39.29
CA ILE A 823 23.10 -27.29 38.74
C ILE A 823 24.60 -27.04 38.95
N LYS A 824 25.29 -26.69 37.86
CA LYS A 824 26.72 -26.34 37.88
C LYS A 824 26.86 -24.90 37.41
N TRP A 825 27.69 -24.14 38.09
CA TRP A 825 27.91 -22.73 37.83
C TRP A 825 29.42 -22.47 37.81
N SER A 826 29.92 -21.80 36.79
CA SER A 826 31.32 -21.36 36.75
C SER A 826 31.35 -19.84 36.79
N MET A 827 32.24 -19.32 37.63
CA MET A 827 32.48 -17.89 37.82
C MET A 827 33.94 -17.58 37.59
N ILE A 828 34.24 -16.47 36.94
CA ILE A 828 35.60 -16.02 36.65
C ILE A 828 35.89 -14.79 37.53
N LYS A 829 37.08 -14.73 38.14
CA LYS A 829 37.55 -13.55 38.85
C LYS A 829 37.99 -12.49 37.84
N ASP A 830 37.43 -11.28 37.92
CA ASP A 830 37.81 -10.19 37.01
C ASP A 830 39.25 -9.72 37.27
N GLU A 831 40.07 -9.65 36.22
CA GLU A 831 41.48 -9.23 36.28
C GLU A 831 41.61 -7.72 36.56
N ASN A 832 40.59 -6.93 36.22
CA ASN A 832 40.61 -5.47 36.36
C ASN A 832 40.30 -4.96 37.77
N GLY A 833 40.12 -5.86 38.73
CA GLY A 833 40.23 -5.59 40.17
C GLY A 833 39.21 -4.64 40.79
N LYS A 834 38.13 -4.24 40.09
CA LYS A 834 37.15 -3.28 40.61
C LYS A 834 35.80 -3.88 41.05
N ASP A 835 35.30 -4.97 40.44
CA ASP A 835 33.87 -5.36 40.60
C ASP A 835 33.59 -6.83 41.05
N GLY A 836 34.58 -7.59 41.50
CA GLY A 836 34.34 -8.94 42.04
C GLY A 836 34.26 -10.05 40.99
N PHE A 837 33.58 -11.15 41.30
CA PHE A 837 33.46 -12.32 40.40
C PHE A 837 32.42 -12.06 39.32
N ARG A 838 32.67 -12.50 38.08
CA ARG A 838 31.69 -12.48 36.98
C ARG A 838 31.19 -13.89 36.66
N ARG A 839 29.93 -13.99 36.23
CA ARG A 839 29.27 -15.22 35.80
C ARG A 839 29.82 -15.67 34.43
N SER A 840 30.14 -16.96 34.28
CA SER A 840 30.67 -17.51 33.02
C SER A 840 29.74 -18.54 32.38
N THR A 841 29.41 -19.62 33.09
CA THR A 841 28.65 -20.73 32.52
C THR A 841 27.71 -21.35 33.53
N HIS A 842 26.52 -21.73 33.11
CA HIS A 842 25.48 -22.33 33.94
C HIS A 842 25.00 -23.61 33.26
N TYR A 843 24.92 -24.70 34.02
CA TYR A 843 24.40 -25.99 33.55
C TYR A 843 23.28 -26.42 34.49
N HIS A 844 22.17 -26.93 33.96
CA HIS A 844 21.16 -27.62 34.78
C HIS A 844 20.37 -28.67 34.00
N ASN A 845 19.74 -29.59 34.75
CA ASN A 845 18.78 -30.57 34.25
C ASN A 845 17.43 -30.53 34.99
N LEU A 846 17.04 -29.36 35.50
CA LEU A 846 15.76 -29.14 36.18
C LEU A 846 14.56 -29.53 35.29
N PRO A 847 13.61 -30.37 35.79
CA PRO A 847 12.42 -30.77 35.03
C PRO A 847 11.40 -29.62 34.97
N ASP A 848 10.92 -29.32 33.76
CA ASP A 848 9.79 -28.41 33.46
C ASP A 848 9.79 -27.06 34.20
N THR A 849 10.98 -26.47 34.40
CA THR A 849 11.14 -25.15 35.03
C THR A 849 11.29 -24.02 34.02
N TRP A 850 10.91 -22.81 34.41
CA TRP A 850 11.21 -21.60 33.66
C TRP A 850 12.71 -21.33 33.60
N ILE A 851 13.16 -20.75 32.48
CA ILE A 851 14.56 -20.36 32.29
C ILE A 851 14.84 -19.10 33.12
N PRO A 852 15.70 -19.17 34.15
CA PRO A 852 15.96 -18.04 35.03
C PRO A 852 16.94 -17.03 34.43
N GLU A 853 16.81 -15.77 34.82
CA GLU A 853 17.76 -14.69 34.49
C GLU A 853 18.87 -14.56 35.54
N GLU A 854 18.53 -14.84 36.80
CA GLU A 854 19.41 -14.72 37.96
C GLU A 854 19.84 -16.10 38.47
N THR A 855 21.05 -16.15 39.04
CA THR A 855 21.66 -17.41 39.48
C THR A 855 20.96 -17.92 40.74
N LEU A 856 20.73 -17.06 41.74
CA LEU A 856 19.96 -17.46 42.92
C LEU A 856 18.51 -17.83 42.60
N HIS A 857 17.90 -17.27 41.55
CA HIS A 857 16.57 -17.71 41.12
C HIS A 857 16.60 -19.15 40.57
N MET A 858 17.61 -19.51 39.77
CA MET A 858 17.79 -20.91 39.34
C MET A 858 17.98 -21.86 40.54
N TYR A 859 18.66 -21.40 41.58
CA TYR A 859 18.82 -22.14 42.83
C TYR A 859 17.49 -22.28 43.58
N LEU A 860 16.68 -21.21 43.65
CA LEU A 860 15.34 -21.27 44.22
C LEU A 860 14.44 -22.26 43.49
N GLN A 861 14.54 -22.37 42.16
CA GLN A 861 13.82 -23.40 41.39
C GLN A 861 14.28 -24.81 41.76
N PHE A 862 15.59 -25.00 41.96
CA PHE A 862 16.12 -26.25 42.48
C PHE A 862 15.61 -26.57 43.90
N LEU A 863 15.54 -25.59 44.80
CA LEU A 863 14.96 -25.74 46.13
C LEU A 863 13.46 -26.07 46.08
N LYS A 864 12.71 -25.52 45.12
CA LYS A 864 11.31 -25.90 44.88
C LYS A 864 11.19 -27.35 44.44
N GLN A 865 12.07 -27.81 43.56
CA GLN A 865 12.10 -29.23 43.16
C GLN A 865 12.42 -30.13 44.36
N MET A 866 13.38 -29.72 45.20
CA MET A 866 13.68 -30.39 46.46
C MET A 866 12.46 -30.46 47.39
N ARG A 867 11.71 -29.35 47.54
CA ARG A 867 10.45 -29.34 48.30
C ARG A 867 9.44 -30.34 47.76
N ILE A 868 9.20 -30.34 46.45
CA ILE A 868 8.26 -31.29 45.81
C ILE A 868 8.69 -32.73 46.13
N ARG A 869 9.99 -33.04 46.10
CA ARG A 869 10.47 -34.38 46.49
C ARG A 869 10.14 -34.72 47.94
N TRP A 870 10.32 -33.79 48.87
CA TRP A 870 9.96 -34.00 50.28
C TRP A 870 8.46 -34.13 50.52
N GLU A 871 7.64 -33.34 49.83
CA GLU A 871 6.18 -33.48 49.90
C GLU A 871 5.74 -34.86 49.41
N MET A 872 6.29 -35.34 48.30
CA MET A 872 6.04 -36.72 47.81
C MET A 872 6.46 -37.79 48.84
N ILE A 873 7.57 -37.59 49.56
CA ILE A 873 8.03 -38.52 50.61
C ILE A 873 7.02 -38.56 51.76
N CYS A 874 6.57 -37.40 52.23
CA CYS A 874 5.59 -37.30 53.30
C CYS A 874 4.24 -37.91 52.91
N GLU A 875 3.78 -37.67 51.67
CA GLU A 875 2.55 -38.26 51.12
C GLU A 875 2.66 -39.79 51.01
N ASN A 876 3.79 -40.31 50.50
CA ASN A 876 4.05 -41.75 50.44
C ASN A 876 4.14 -42.37 51.84
N GLY A 877 4.73 -41.68 52.81
CA GLY A 877 4.79 -42.12 54.20
C GLY A 877 3.39 -42.21 54.81
N ALA A 878 2.53 -41.22 54.52
CA ALA A 878 1.13 -41.25 54.93
C ALA A 878 0.39 -42.44 54.30
N LEU A 879 0.58 -42.69 53.01
CA LEU A 879 -0.01 -43.84 52.31
C LEU A 879 0.49 -45.18 52.85
N HIS A 880 1.80 -45.31 53.15
CA HIS A 880 2.38 -46.51 53.75
C HIS A 880 1.74 -46.85 55.10
N LEU A 881 1.63 -45.86 56.00
CA LEU A 881 0.95 -46.05 57.29
C LEU A 881 -0.54 -46.40 57.10
N GLN A 882 -1.18 -45.95 56.01
CA GLN A 882 -2.54 -46.38 55.67
C GLN A 882 -2.60 -47.84 55.17
N HIS A 883 -1.61 -48.30 54.41
CA HIS A 883 -1.54 -49.65 53.85
C HIS A 883 -1.14 -50.71 54.87
N CYS A 884 -0.23 -50.41 55.80
CA CYS A 884 0.16 -51.32 56.89
C CYS A 884 -1.06 -51.78 57.72
N VAL A 885 -2.09 -50.94 57.82
CA VAL A 885 -3.34 -51.25 58.52
C VAL A 885 -4.32 -52.05 57.65
N SER A 886 -4.22 -51.98 56.32
CA SER A 886 -5.12 -52.66 55.37
C SER A 886 -4.66 -54.07 55.00
N TYR A 887 -3.36 -54.37 54.98
CA TYR A 887 -2.84 -55.65 54.48
C TYR A 887 -3.13 -56.85 55.41
N HIS A 888 -3.54 -56.60 56.66
CA HIS A 888 -3.93 -57.65 57.62
C HIS A 888 -5.45 -57.82 57.78
N VAL A 889 -6.26 -57.18 56.92
CA VAL A 889 -7.73 -57.36 56.90
C VAL A 889 -8.16 -57.93 55.54
N HIS A 890 -7.88 -59.21 55.30
CA HIS A 890 -8.55 -59.95 54.22
C HIS A 890 -9.63 -60.88 54.77
N VAL A 891 -10.74 -60.33 55.27
CA VAL A 891 -12.07 -60.95 55.13
C VAL A 891 -13.17 -59.87 55.02
N PHE A 892 -13.85 -59.88 53.87
CA PHE A 892 -15.09 -59.18 53.45
C PHE A 892 -15.01 -57.87 52.63
N PRO A 893 -15.72 -57.80 51.47
CA PRO A 893 -15.70 -56.66 50.57
C PRO A 893 -16.91 -55.73 50.70
N ARG A 894 -16.71 -54.50 50.22
CA ARG A 894 -17.65 -53.41 49.84
C ARG A 894 -17.76 -52.28 50.87
N PHE A 895 -17.24 -51.10 50.52
CA PHE A 895 -18.00 -49.91 50.13
C PHE A 895 -17.05 -48.82 49.60
N ASN A 896 -17.52 -48.04 48.61
CA ASN A 896 -16.83 -46.94 47.93
C ASN A 896 -17.02 -45.61 48.69
N GLU A 897 -16.00 -44.75 48.57
CA GLU A 897 -15.99 -43.26 48.65
C GLU A 897 -16.63 -42.60 49.89
N ALA A 898 -16.26 -41.44 50.38
CA ALA A 898 -15.09 -40.55 50.40
C ALA A 898 -15.39 -39.67 51.64
N ASP A 899 -14.38 -39.20 52.37
CA ASP A 899 -14.51 -38.35 53.58
C ASP A 899 -15.06 -39.01 54.86
N GLU A 900 -14.31 -39.96 55.45
CA GLU A 900 -14.32 -40.25 56.92
C GLU A 900 -13.26 -41.32 57.29
N ILE A 901 -11.97 -41.05 57.06
CA ILE A 901 -10.92 -42.10 57.11
C ILE A 901 -10.02 -42.15 58.38
N PRO A 902 -9.96 -41.17 59.32
CA PRO A 902 -9.13 -41.36 60.53
C PRO A 902 -9.74 -42.33 61.56
N HIS A 903 -11.07 -42.38 61.68
CA HIS A 903 -11.75 -43.12 62.75
C HIS A 903 -12.03 -44.59 62.42
N PHE A 904 -12.18 -44.93 61.13
CA PHE A 904 -12.47 -46.30 60.70
C PHE A 904 -11.26 -47.24 60.88
N LYS A 905 -10.05 -46.75 60.59
CA LYS A 905 -8.79 -47.52 60.60
C LYS A 905 -8.33 -47.96 62.00
N ARG A 906 -8.55 -47.14 63.03
CA ARG A 906 -8.25 -47.50 64.44
C ARG A 906 -9.16 -48.60 64.99
N ARG A 907 -10.40 -48.68 64.49
CA ARG A 907 -11.41 -49.64 64.95
C ARG A 907 -11.09 -51.07 64.51
N GLU A 908 -10.46 -51.25 63.35
CA GLU A 908 -10.07 -52.56 62.83
C GLU A 908 -8.86 -53.15 63.56
N ILE A 909 -7.86 -52.33 63.90
CA ILE A 909 -6.71 -52.74 64.74
C ILE A 909 -7.17 -53.13 66.15
N LEU A 910 -8.10 -52.36 66.73
CA LEU A 910 -8.75 -52.69 68.00
C LEU A 910 -9.54 -54.02 67.93
N ASN A 911 -10.15 -54.33 66.78
CA ASN A 911 -10.86 -55.60 66.56
C ASN A 911 -9.91 -56.80 66.38
N ALA A 912 -8.69 -56.58 65.87
CA ALA A 912 -7.63 -57.59 65.74
C ALA A 912 -6.90 -57.91 67.07
N LYS A 913 -7.34 -57.31 68.20
CA LYS A 913 -6.85 -57.55 69.58
C LYS A 913 -5.37 -57.25 69.86
N GLY A 914 -4.63 -56.66 68.92
CA GLY A 914 -3.25 -56.22 69.13
C GLY A 914 -2.26 -57.37 69.39
N GLU A 915 -2.47 -58.55 68.80
CA GLU A 915 -1.59 -59.72 68.96
C GLU A 915 -0.45 -59.79 67.91
N ASP A 916 -0.29 -58.77 67.07
CA ASP A 916 0.65 -58.77 65.93
C ASP A 916 2.00 -58.10 66.29
N LEU A 917 2.97 -58.95 66.62
CA LEU A 917 4.35 -58.54 66.90
C LEU A 917 5.08 -58.00 65.66
N GLU A 918 4.78 -58.53 64.46
CA GLU A 918 5.44 -58.10 63.22
C GLU A 918 5.04 -56.67 62.83
N LEU A 919 3.75 -56.32 62.98
CA LEU A 919 3.27 -54.95 62.77
C LEU A 919 3.89 -53.95 63.77
N THR A 920 4.10 -54.38 65.01
CA THR A 920 4.71 -53.53 66.06
C THR A 920 6.18 -53.25 65.75
N ASP A 921 6.93 -54.26 65.31
CA ASP A 921 8.33 -54.13 64.90
C ASP A 921 8.46 -53.24 63.65
N GLN A 922 7.58 -53.40 62.65
CA GLN A 922 7.53 -52.53 61.46
C GLN A 922 7.20 -51.07 61.81
N LEU A 923 6.24 -50.81 62.70
CA LEU A 923 5.92 -49.45 63.12
C LEU A 923 7.04 -48.80 63.94
N LEU A 924 7.83 -49.60 64.67
CA LEU A 924 9.02 -49.13 65.38
C LEU A 924 10.17 -48.83 64.41
N GLU A 925 10.37 -49.66 63.39
CA GLU A 925 11.28 -49.38 62.28
C GLU A 925 10.88 -48.10 61.53
N ASP A 926 9.60 -47.93 61.21
CA ASP A 926 9.08 -46.72 60.56
C ASP A 926 9.33 -45.46 61.44
N ALA A 927 9.16 -45.54 62.76
CA ALA A 927 9.47 -44.43 63.67
C ALA A 927 10.97 -44.07 63.70
N GLN A 928 11.86 -45.06 63.59
CA GLN A 928 13.30 -44.82 63.41
C GLN A 928 13.58 -44.15 62.06
N GLN A 929 12.89 -44.57 61.00
CA GLN A 929 13.02 -43.95 59.67
C GLN A 929 12.52 -42.50 59.64
N TRP A 930 11.44 -42.15 60.35
CA TRP A 930 11.00 -40.74 60.47
C TRP A 930 12.05 -39.87 61.16
N THR A 931 12.75 -40.42 62.16
CA THR A 931 13.83 -39.72 62.87
C THR A 931 15.05 -39.52 61.97
N GLU A 932 15.40 -40.54 61.19
CA GLU A 932 16.46 -40.48 60.19
C GLU A 932 16.15 -39.43 59.12
N LEU A 933 14.91 -39.40 58.60
CA LEU A 933 14.45 -38.41 57.64
C LEU A 933 14.50 -36.98 58.19
N ARG A 934 14.17 -36.75 59.46
CA ARG A 934 14.34 -35.43 60.10
C ARG A 934 15.80 -35.00 60.13
N ARG A 935 16.72 -35.93 60.43
CA ARG A 935 18.17 -35.66 60.41
C ARG A 935 18.63 -35.26 59.01
N GLU A 936 18.18 -35.97 58.00
CA GLU A 936 18.51 -35.67 56.59
C GLU A 936 17.94 -34.31 56.14
N LEU A 937 16.69 -33.99 56.51
CA LEU A 937 16.09 -32.67 56.23
C LEU A 937 16.94 -31.54 56.84
N ALA A 938 17.33 -31.67 58.12
CA ALA A 938 18.13 -30.67 58.81
C ALA A 938 19.52 -30.49 58.17
N GLN A 939 20.16 -31.59 57.74
CA GLN A 939 21.43 -31.54 57.03
C GLN A 939 21.29 -30.82 55.68
N GLN A 940 20.26 -31.13 54.89
CA GLN A 940 20.04 -30.49 53.60
C GLN A 940 19.70 -29.01 53.72
N VAL A 941 18.83 -28.62 54.66
CA VAL A 941 18.47 -27.20 54.88
C VAL A 941 19.69 -26.41 55.33
N ASN A 942 20.55 -26.99 56.19
CA ASN A 942 21.80 -26.35 56.60
C ASN A 942 22.76 -26.18 55.41
N ALA A 943 22.99 -27.24 54.63
CA ALA A 943 23.82 -27.19 53.41
C ALA A 943 23.29 -26.13 52.42
N ALA A 944 21.98 -26.08 52.22
CA ALA A 944 21.35 -25.11 51.34
C ALA A 944 21.50 -23.67 51.84
N THR A 945 21.37 -23.45 53.16
CA THR A 945 21.53 -22.13 53.79
C THR A 945 22.99 -21.66 53.70
N GLN A 946 23.94 -22.56 53.92
CA GLN A 946 25.38 -22.27 53.79
C GLN A 946 25.73 -21.84 52.37
N PHE A 947 25.25 -22.57 51.35
CA PHE A 947 25.46 -22.19 49.95
C PHE A 947 24.92 -20.79 49.64
N VAL A 948 23.68 -20.48 50.03
CA VAL A 948 23.05 -19.17 49.77
C VAL A 948 23.84 -18.04 50.45
N SER A 949 24.34 -18.28 51.66
CA SER A 949 25.18 -17.33 52.40
C SER A 949 26.55 -17.12 51.72
N GLU A 950 27.22 -18.20 51.33
CA GLU A 950 28.54 -18.15 50.69
C GLU A 950 28.47 -17.52 49.30
N TYR A 951 27.47 -17.87 48.50
CA TYR A 951 27.25 -17.29 47.17
C TYR A 951 26.94 -15.79 47.27
N ASN A 952 26.03 -15.38 48.17
CA ASN A 952 25.71 -13.98 48.38
C ASN A 952 26.91 -13.15 48.88
N ARG A 953 27.78 -13.74 49.72
CA ARG A 953 29.03 -13.10 50.14
C ARG A 953 29.92 -12.71 48.97
N LEU A 954 29.91 -13.48 47.88
CA LEU A 954 30.74 -13.24 46.70
C LEU A 954 30.13 -12.28 45.68
N TYR A 955 28.80 -12.23 45.53
CA TYR A 955 28.11 -11.50 44.43
C TYR A 955 27.06 -10.45 44.90
N ARG A 956 26.72 -10.39 46.20
CA ARG A 956 25.82 -9.38 46.82
C ARG A 956 24.42 -9.23 46.18
N GLU A 957 23.80 -10.34 45.74
CA GLU A 957 22.41 -10.38 45.24
C GLU A 957 21.38 -10.28 46.40
N GLN A 958 21.16 -9.08 46.93
CA GLN A 958 20.34 -8.88 48.15
C GLN A 958 18.87 -9.31 48.03
N LYS A 959 18.25 -9.16 46.85
CA LYS A 959 16.80 -9.42 46.67
C LYS A 959 16.48 -10.92 46.64
N ALA A 960 17.17 -11.69 45.81
CA ALA A 960 16.96 -13.13 45.70
C ALA A 960 17.44 -13.90 46.94
N TYR A 961 18.38 -13.34 47.70
CA TYR A 961 18.82 -13.89 48.98
C TYR A 961 17.68 -13.99 50.00
N GLY A 962 16.90 -12.91 50.17
CA GLY A 962 15.74 -12.90 51.07
C GLY A 962 14.70 -13.94 50.68
N ASP A 963 14.34 -14.00 49.39
CA ASP A 963 13.38 -14.97 48.85
C ASP A 963 13.82 -16.42 49.11
N CYS A 964 15.12 -16.72 48.97
CA CYS A 964 15.66 -18.07 49.25
C CYS A 964 15.63 -18.41 50.75
N GLN A 965 15.95 -17.46 51.63
CA GLN A 965 15.92 -17.68 53.09
C GLN A 965 14.49 -17.89 53.60
N ASP A 966 13.56 -17.03 53.17
CA ASP A 966 12.15 -17.14 53.54
C ASP A 966 11.56 -18.46 53.03
N PHE A 967 11.91 -18.87 51.80
CA PHE A 967 11.51 -20.15 51.25
C PHE A 967 12.07 -21.33 52.06
N LEU A 968 13.37 -21.33 52.41
CA LEU A 968 14.00 -22.40 53.19
C LEU A 968 13.37 -22.54 54.57
N HIS A 969 13.10 -21.43 55.27
CA HIS A 969 12.46 -21.44 56.58
C HIS A 969 11.04 -22.02 56.50
N LYS A 970 10.24 -21.57 55.52
CA LYS A 970 8.89 -22.10 55.32
C LYS A 970 8.91 -23.57 54.90
N PHE A 971 9.80 -23.94 53.99
CA PHE A 971 9.98 -25.32 53.54
C PHE A 971 10.33 -26.26 54.70
N GLN A 972 11.30 -25.89 55.52
CA GLN A 972 11.67 -26.66 56.71
C GLN A 972 10.46 -26.85 57.63
N PHE A 973 9.74 -25.76 57.92
CA PHE A 973 8.56 -25.80 58.78
C PHE A 973 7.45 -26.72 58.23
N ASP A 974 7.08 -26.55 56.95
CA ASP A 974 6.00 -27.32 56.31
C ASP A 974 6.29 -28.84 56.33
N VAL A 975 7.54 -29.23 56.04
CA VAL A 975 7.94 -30.66 56.03
C VAL A 975 8.07 -31.21 57.44
N GLU A 976 8.63 -30.45 58.40
CA GLU A 976 8.72 -30.86 59.81
C GLU A 976 7.33 -31.10 60.40
N GLN A 977 6.35 -30.25 60.10
CA GLN A 977 4.95 -30.46 60.52
C GLN A 977 4.37 -31.76 59.93
N SER A 978 4.67 -32.04 58.66
CA SER A 978 4.21 -33.27 57.99
C SER A 978 4.84 -34.52 58.62
N LEU A 979 6.16 -34.51 58.87
CA LEU A 979 6.86 -35.59 59.56
C LEU A 979 6.37 -35.77 61.01
N ASN A 980 6.05 -34.68 61.72
CA ASN A 980 5.45 -34.74 63.06
C ASN A 980 4.08 -35.40 63.06
N SER A 981 3.27 -35.15 62.04
CA SER A 981 1.98 -35.81 61.85
C SER A 981 2.13 -37.32 61.61
N LEU A 982 3.11 -37.72 60.79
CA LEU A 982 3.42 -39.14 60.54
C LEU A 982 3.90 -39.85 61.81
N ASP A 983 4.86 -39.27 62.52
CA ASP A 983 5.39 -39.79 63.79
C ASP A 983 4.28 -39.91 64.87
N THR A 984 3.43 -38.88 65.00
CA THR A 984 2.26 -38.92 65.90
C THR A 984 1.28 -40.02 65.50
N THR A 985 1.12 -40.28 64.20
CA THR A 985 0.26 -41.34 63.69
C THR A 985 0.85 -42.71 64.02
N SER A 986 2.14 -42.94 63.76
CA SER A 986 2.87 -44.16 64.16
C SER A 986 2.79 -44.40 65.66
N GLN A 987 3.06 -43.39 66.51
CA GLN A 987 2.96 -43.50 67.97
C GLN A 987 1.55 -43.83 68.45
N ASN A 988 0.52 -43.23 67.86
CA ASN A 988 -0.87 -43.56 68.18
C ASN A 988 -1.22 -45.01 67.79
N LEU A 989 -0.71 -45.50 66.66
CA LEU A 989 -0.90 -46.89 66.24
C LEU A 989 -0.18 -47.87 67.20
N ILE A 990 1.07 -47.58 67.57
CA ILE A 990 1.84 -48.36 68.56
C ILE A 990 1.12 -48.41 69.91
N ASN A 991 0.62 -47.27 70.41
CA ASN A 991 -0.09 -47.18 71.69
C ASN A 991 -1.40 -47.99 71.68
N ILE A 992 -2.11 -48.06 70.55
CA ILE A 992 -3.31 -48.88 70.40
C ILE A 992 -2.98 -50.37 70.48
N VAL A 993 -1.86 -50.80 69.88
CA VAL A 993 -1.39 -52.19 69.93
C VAL A 993 -0.86 -52.57 71.32
N CYS A 994 -0.14 -51.67 71.99
CA CYS A 994 0.48 -51.93 73.31
C CYS A 994 -0.48 -51.89 74.51
N MET A 995 -1.68 -51.31 74.39
CA MET A 995 -2.64 -51.18 75.52
C MET A 995 -3.42 -52.47 75.85
N THR A 996 -3.25 -53.55 75.08
CA THR A 996 -4.00 -54.82 75.25
C THR A 996 -3.35 -55.98 76.03
N PRO A 997 -2.24 -55.88 76.80
CA PRO A 997 -1.79 -56.99 77.65
C PRO A 997 -2.26 -56.93 79.12
N GLN A 998 -3.13 -56.01 79.54
CA GLN A 998 -3.45 -55.81 80.98
C GLN A 998 -4.89 -56.11 81.45
N ARG A 999 -5.82 -56.59 80.61
CA ARG A 999 -7.20 -56.90 81.07
C ARG A 999 -7.54 -58.37 81.33
N PHE A 1000 -6.57 -59.29 81.29
CA PHE A 1000 -6.82 -60.71 81.58
C PHE A 1000 -5.84 -61.33 82.59
N ARG A 1001 -5.56 -60.64 83.71
CA ARG A 1001 -5.08 -61.30 84.94
C ARG A 1001 -5.57 -60.53 86.16
N LEU A 1002 -6.73 -60.92 86.71
CA LEU A 1002 -7.05 -61.00 88.15
C LEU A 1002 -8.53 -61.45 88.35
N SER A 1003 -8.69 -62.62 88.99
CA SER A 1003 -9.89 -63.24 89.62
C SER A 1003 -11.18 -63.39 88.77
N ARG A 1004 -11.75 -64.57 88.44
CA ARG A 1004 -11.86 -65.89 89.11
C ARG A 1004 -12.12 -65.82 90.62
N THR A 1005 -13.37 -65.49 90.97
CA THR A 1005 -14.33 -66.36 91.68
C THR A 1005 -15.74 -65.85 91.41
#